data_AF-A0A9Q0HWB2-F1
#
_entry.id   AF-A0A9Q0HWB2-F1
#
_cell.length_a   1.000
_cell.length_b   1.000
_cell.length_c   1.000
_cell.angle_alpha   90.00
_cell.angle_beta   90.00
_cell.angle_gamma   90.00
#
_symmetry.space_group_name_H-M   'P 1'
#
loop_
_entity.id
_entity.type
_entity.pdbx_description
1 polymer ?
#
loop_
_entity_poly.entity_id
_entity_poly.type
_entity_poly.pdbx_seq_one_letter_code
_entity_poly.pdbx_strand_id
1 'polypeptide(L)'
;MQYIPLYFLPLFLTSFLSLHATLGFNIPLHYICGSTGNYTASSTYGSNLEKLFSSLSTEIVTTEGFSKNTTGTKPDQASGLILCRNNINSSVCGNCLNQSLVDIKNLCSYSKEATVWYDFCLVRYSNQNFLNSTDNTPQVYLWNTKNSAEGRIIGWDSSNIARKSYINTVMSSLLSSVSDVAAYTSEKGYGTGETNITTSLPAIYGSAQCTHDMSNISCRECLQDLIHQMLHLFDGRKDGMILGVRCSLRYEVVHTISGYVNLRSSSIRRELSDLPSSDHNQPTASPVTSPPSDTSRGGINKPIIIIVCTIVALLLFGLCFSFVWIRRHRNPETEVSQEEIICTTADEAPNIWIRGLSSDLPLFDFNHIAKATDNFSLYNKLGEGGFGPVYKGVLQDGFEIAVKRLSSQSGQGLVEFRNEIQLIAKLQHKNLVRLVGWCIKGGERLVIYEFMPNKSLDCFIFEEREALLNWERRFVIIEGIAQGIVYLHQHSRLRIIHRDLKASNILLDSEMNPKISDFGMARIFEPKELQANTGRIVGTYGYMAPEYASEGLFSIKSDVFSYGVLVLEIISSKKSMGFHRYGDFLNLLGYAWDRWNDGKCSELISPTLIKAPQVQIERCIHIALLCVQENPADRPTMSDVIVFLSTESIILPKPKQPAYFNVRVTKKMVESSDFDGSTSSVNDMTLTNPGVR
;
A
#
# COMPACT_ATOMS: atom_id res chain seq x y z
N MET A 1 -33.82 -45.75 -36.71
CA MET A 1 -33.93 -45.44 -35.26
C MET A 1 -33.85 -43.94 -35.09
N GLN A 2 -34.74 -43.40 -34.26
CA GLN A 2 -35.28 -42.05 -34.30
C GLN A 2 -34.29 -40.93 -33.99
N TYR A 3 -34.44 -39.84 -34.73
CA TYR A 3 -33.99 -38.49 -34.39
C TYR A 3 -34.71 -37.98 -33.15
N ILE A 4 -33.97 -37.43 -32.19
CA ILE A 4 -34.50 -36.55 -31.13
C ILE A 4 -33.80 -35.20 -31.27
N PRO A 5 -34.52 -34.08 -31.45
CA PRO A 5 -33.91 -32.77 -31.65
C PRO A 5 -33.52 -32.12 -30.31
N LEU A 6 -32.33 -31.50 -30.30
CA LEU A 6 -31.83 -30.64 -29.21
C LEU A 6 -32.70 -29.37 -29.09
N TYR A 7 -33.73 -29.41 -28.27
CA TYR A 7 -34.47 -28.21 -27.85
C TYR A 7 -34.88 -28.27 -26.38
N PHE A 8 -34.02 -28.73 -25.46
CA PHE A 8 -34.25 -28.55 -24.01
C PHE A 8 -32.92 -28.62 -23.24
N LEU A 9 -32.13 -27.54 -23.29
CA LEU A 9 -31.08 -27.29 -22.29
C LEU A 9 -30.56 -25.84 -22.30
N PRO A 10 -31.44 -24.83 -22.14
CA PRO A 10 -31.03 -23.61 -21.46
C PRO A 10 -32.05 -23.25 -20.38
N LEU A 11 -32.14 -24.05 -19.34
CA LEU A 11 -32.86 -23.69 -18.11
C LEU A 11 -32.06 -23.98 -16.83
N PHE A 12 -30.79 -24.36 -16.97
CA PHE A 12 -29.88 -24.61 -15.83
C PHE A 12 -28.65 -23.69 -15.79
N LEU A 13 -28.61 -22.64 -16.64
CA LEU A 13 -27.50 -21.68 -16.69
C LEU A 13 -27.90 -20.24 -16.35
N THR A 14 -29.17 -20.00 -15.99
CA THR A 14 -29.65 -18.68 -15.54
C THR A 14 -29.73 -18.55 -14.01
N SER A 15 -29.32 -19.57 -13.24
CA SER A 15 -29.22 -19.50 -11.77
C SER A 15 -27.79 -19.34 -11.24
N PHE A 16 -26.77 -19.23 -12.10
CA PHE A 16 -25.37 -19.05 -11.69
C PHE A 16 -24.71 -17.76 -12.22
N LEU A 17 -25.48 -16.85 -12.79
CA LEU A 17 -25.00 -15.56 -13.31
C LEU A 17 -25.51 -14.33 -12.54
N SER A 18 -26.02 -14.52 -11.32
CA SER A 18 -26.47 -13.44 -10.43
C SER A 18 -25.64 -13.27 -9.15
N LEU A 19 -24.45 -13.84 -9.07
CA LEU A 19 -23.43 -13.45 -8.10
C LEU A 19 -22.14 -13.24 -8.88
N HIS A 20 -21.73 -11.99 -9.09
CA HIS A 20 -20.35 -11.49 -9.12
C HIS A 20 -20.41 -9.97 -9.37
N ALA A 21 -21.30 -9.30 -8.63
CA ALA A 21 -21.22 -7.86 -8.41
C ALA A 21 -20.24 -7.64 -7.24
N THR A 22 -19.13 -6.98 -7.53
CA THR A 22 -18.21 -6.29 -6.63
C THR A 22 -18.54 -6.31 -5.13
N LEU A 23 -17.79 -7.05 -4.32
CA LEU A 23 -17.67 -6.78 -2.89
C LEU A 23 -16.24 -7.10 -2.45
N GLY A 24 -15.54 -6.08 -1.94
CA GLY A 24 -14.33 -6.28 -1.15
C GLY A 24 -14.63 -7.24 0.01
N PHE A 25 -13.60 -7.95 0.47
CA PHE A 25 -13.68 -8.87 1.60
C PHE A 25 -14.47 -8.25 2.78
N ASN A 26 -15.72 -8.67 2.99
CA ASN A 26 -16.58 -8.28 4.10
C ASN A 26 -16.30 -9.21 5.30
N ILE A 27 -15.15 -9.03 5.94
CA ILE A 27 -14.79 -9.75 7.17
C ILE A 27 -15.12 -8.84 8.37
N PRO A 28 -15.77 -9.35 9.44
CA PRO A 28 -16.01 -8.57 10.64
C PRO A 28 -14.68 -8.09 11.25
N LEU A 29 -14.61 -6.81 11.64
CA LEU A 29 -13.46 -6.25 12.35
C LEU A 29 -13.30 -6.87 13.74
N HIS A 30 -14.43 -7.05 14.44
CA HIS A 30 -14.49 -7.75 15.72
C HIS A 30 -15.94 -8.14 16.03
N TYR A 31 -16.15 -9.12 16.90
CA TYR A 31 -17.45 -9.45 17.48
C TYR A 31 -17.33 -9.81 18.96
N ILE A 32 -18.39 -9.59 19.73
CA ILE A 32 -18.49 -9.98 21.14
C ILE A 32 -19.81 -10.70 21.33
N CYS A 33 -19.75 -11.91 21.89
CA CYS A 33 -20.92 -12.63 22.35
C CYS A 33 -21.10 -12.36 23.84
N GLY A 34 -22.29 -11.89 24.24
CA GLY A 34 -22.60 -11.55 25.61
C GLY A 34 -22.81 -12.77 26.50
N SER A 35 -22.79 -12.55 27.81
CA SER A 35 -22.87 -13.58 28.85
C SER A 35 -24.23 -13.63 29.56
N THR A 36 -25.24 -12.92 29.07
CA THR A 36 -26.59 -12.83 29.67
C THR A 36 -27.44 -14.10 29.48
N GLY A 37 -26.85 -15.14 28.91
CA GLY A 37 -27.42 -16.47 28.75
C GLY A 37 -27.61 -16.86 27.29
N ASN A 38 -27.97 -18.12 27.07
CA ASN A 38 -28.26 -18.66 25.74
C ASN A 38 -29.77 -18.86 25.55
N TYR A 39 -30.21 -18.84 24.29
CA TYR A 39 -31.57 -19.18 23.88
C TYR A 39 -31.57 -20.44 23.02
N THR A 40 -32.73 -21.04 22.77
CA THR A 40 -32.87 -22.19 21.85
C THR A 40 -33.58 -21.76 20.58
N ALA A 41 -33.33 -22.43 19.45
CA ALA A 41 -33.95 -22.08 18.16
C ALA A 41 -35.48 -21.95 18.22
N SER A 42 -36.14 -22.77 19.03
CA SER A 42 -37.60 -22.80 19.21
C SER A 42 -38.13 -21.95 20.37
N SER A 43 -37.27 -21.13 21.00
CA SER A 43 -37.68 -20.27 22.12
C SER A 43 -38.44 -19.03 21.66
N THR A 44 -39.27 -18.47 22.54
CA THR A 44 -39.95 -17.19 22.33
C THR A 44 -38.96 -16.07 22.05
N TYR A 45 -37.85 -16.01 22.79
CA TYR A 45 -36.78 -15.05 22.56
C TYR A 45 -36.18 -15.19 21.14
N GLY A 46 -35.87 -16.42 20.70
CA GLY A 46 -35.36 -16.67 19.34
C GLY A 46 -36.32 -16.16 18.26
N SER A 47 -37.62 -16.42 18.43
CA SER A 47 -38.66 -15.90 17.51
C SER A 47 -38.76 -14.37 17.52
N ASN A 48 -38.61 -13.74 18.69
CA ASN A 48 -38.62 -12.28 18.81
C ASN A 48 -37.35 -11.65 18.20
N LEU A 49 -36.20 -12.32 18.29
CA LEU A 49 -34.95 -11.87 17.68
C LEU A 49 -35.03 -11.89 16.15
N GLU A 50 -35.63 -12.91 15.54
CA GLU A 50 -35.86 -12.96 14.08
C GLU A 50 -36.76 -11.82 13.59
N LYS A 51 -37.84 -11.56 14.33
CA LYS A 51 -38.74 -10.44 14.05
C LYS A 51 -38.04 -9.09 14.19
N LEU A 52 -37.20 -8.93 15.22
CA LEU A 52 -36.38 -7.74 15.41
C LEU A 52 -35.45 -7.52 14.22
N PHE A 53 -34.74 -8.56 13.76
CA PHE A 53 -33.81 -8.44 12.62
C PHE A 53 -34.54 -8.10 11.33
N SER A 54 -35.71 -8.69 11.11
CA SER A 54 -36.58 -8.37 9.98
C SER A 54 -36.98 -6.89 10.01
N SER A 55 -37.43 -6.38 11.17
CA SER A 55 -37.81 -4.97 11.35
C SER A 55 -36.63 -4.02 11.13
N LEU A 56 -35.46 -4.32 11.71
CA LEU A 56 -34.26 -3.51 11.54
C LEU A 56 -33.82 -3.49 10.07
N SER A 57 -33.91 -4.62 9.36
CA SER A 57 -33.53 -4.72 7.95
C SER A 57 -34.44 -3.92 7.02
N THR A 58 -35.75 -3.86 7.31
CA THR A 58 -36.73 -3.12 6.51
C THR A 58 -36.55 -1.61 6.63
N GLU A 59 -36.06 -1.12 7.76
CA GLU A 59 -35.90 0.31 8.03
C GLU A 59 -34.63 0.90 7.41
N ILE A 60 -33.66 0.06 6.97
CA ILE A 60 -32.36 0.47 6.41
C ILE A 60 -32.50 1.47 5.25
N VAL A 61 -33.51 1.28 4.40
CA VAL A 61 -33.73 2.09 3.19
C VAL A 61 -34.31 3.47 3.54
N THR A 62 -34.99 3.59 4.68
CA THR A 62 -35.73 4.80 5.08
C THR A 62 -35.02 5.65 6.11
N THR A 63 -34.11 5.08 6.91
CA THR A 63 -33.51 5.76 8.07
C THR A 63 -32.05 6.19 7.87
N GLU A 64 -31.62 6.27 6.61
CA GLU A 64 -30.29 6.78 6.23
C GLU A 64 -29.12 6.12 7.00
N GLY A 65 -29.28 4.84 7.36
CA GLY A 65 -28.23 4.02 7.96
C GLY A 65 -28.25 3.90 9.48
N PHE A 66 -29.26 4.37 10.21
CA PHE A 66 -29.40 4.08 11.65
C PHE A 66 -30.83 3.64 12.00
N SER A 67 -30.99 2.57 12.76
CA SER A 67 -32.30 2.17 13.29
C SER A 67 -32.13 1.44 14.62
N LYS A 68 -33.13 1.55 15.49
CA LYS A 68 -33.21 0.84 16.76
C LYS A 68 -34.64 0.40 17.03
N ASN A 69 -34.82 -0.82 17.53
CA ASN A 69 -36.15 -1.33 17.83
C ASN A 69 -36.13 -2.37 18.96
N THR A 70 -37.29 -2.62 19.56
CA THR A 70 -37.52 -3.68 20.55
C THR A 70 -38.69 -4.54 20.12
N THR A 71 -38.53 -5.85 20.19
CA THR A 71 -39.57 -6.83 19.88
C THR A 71 -39.85 -7.73 21.09
N GLY A 72 -41.13 -7.97 21.37
CA GLY A 72 -41.57 -8.82 22.49
C GLY A 72 -41.60 -8.09 23.83
N THR A 73 -41.90 -8.84 24.90
CA THR A 73 -42.01 -8.35 26.28
C THR A 73 -41.13 -9.20 27.21
N LYS A 74 -40.79 -8.67 28.40
CA LYS A 74 -40.00 -9.42 29.39
C LYS A 74 -40.71 -10.74 29.76
N PRO A 75 -39.98 -11.86 29.90
CA PRO A 75 -38.52 -12.00 29.90
C PRO A 75 -37.87 -12.24 28.51
N ASP A 76 -38.67 -12.37 27.46
CA ASP A 76 -38.23 -12.76 26.11
C ASP A 76 -38.12 -11.58 25.13
N GLN A 77 -38.05 -10.35 25.63
CA GLN A 77 -37.84 -9.17 24.81
C GLN A 77 -36.47 -9.21 24.13
N ALA A 78 -36.38 -8.74 22.89
CA ALA A 78 -35.14 -8.53 22.17
C ALA A 78 -35.06 -7.06 21.76
N SER A 79 -34.01 -6.37 22.17
CA SER A 79 -33.72 -4.98 21.78
C SER A 79 -32.48 -4.96 20.90
N GLY A 80 -32.47 -4.14 19.86
CA GLY A 80 -31.30 -4.04 18.97
C GLY A 80 -31.21 -2.72 18.24
N LEU A 81 -30.00 -2.43 17.78
CA LEU A 81 -29.70 -1.28 16.94
C LEU A 81 -28.73 -1.66 15.84
N ILE A 82 -28.81 -0.90 14.76
CA ILE A 82 -27.92 -0.96 13.61
C ILE A 82 -27.42 0.45 13.28
N LEU A 83 -26.17 0.54 12.85
CA LEU A 83 -25.55 1.80 12.45
C LEU A 83 -24.63 1.57 11.26
N CYS A 84 -24.80 2.35 10.20
CA CYS A 84 -23.89 2.45 9.08
C CYS A 84 -22.95 3.63 9.26
N ARG A 85 -21.76 3.54 8.66
CA ARG A 85 -20.84 4.65 8.56
C ARG A 85 -21.42 5.71 7.61
N ASN A 86 -21.55 6.96 8.04
CA ASN A 86 -22.36 7.95 7.31
C ASN A 86 -21.76 8.46 5.97
N ASN A 87 -20.54 8.08 5.60
CA ASN A 87 -19.92 8.47 4.32
C ASN A 87 -20.10 7.46 3.18
N ILE A 88 -20.91 6.42 3.39
CA ILE A 88 -21.14 5.35 2.41
C ILE A 88 -22.53 5.47 1.78
N ASN A 89 -22.68 4.98 0.55
CA ASN A 89 -23.99 4.96 -0.10
C ASN A 89 -24.92 3.87 0.50
N SER A 90 -26.22 4.01 0.26
CA SER A 90 -27.25 3.13 0.80
C SER A 90 -27.08 1.66 0.38
N SER A 91 -26.50 1.39 -0.81
CA SER A 91 -26.22 0.03 -1.26
C SER A 91 -25.11 -0.64 -0.46
N VAL A 92 -24.00 0.06 -0.20
CA VAL A 92 -22.90 -0.45 0.64
C VAL A 92 -23.37 -0.66 2.08
N CYS A 93 -24.15 0.29 2.62
CA CYS A 93 -24.77 0.17 3.93
C CYS A 93 -25.69 -1.06 4.03
N GLY A 94 -26.62 -1.22 3.07
CA GLY A 94 -27.54 -2.35 3.04
C GLY A 94 -26.83 -3.70 2.93
N ASN A 95 -25.82 -3.80 2.07
CA ASN A 95 -25.01 -5.02 1.94
C ASN A 95 -24.28 -5.37 3.24
N CYS A 96 -23.67 -4.38 3.90
CA CYS A 96 -22.96 -4.60 5.16
C CYS A 96 -23.90 -5.08 6.25
N LEU A 97 -25.06 -4.43 6.41
CA LEU A 97 -26.02 -4.75 7.45
C LEU A 97 -26.69 -6.12 7.23
N ASN A 98 -27.09 -6.44 6.01
CA ASN A 98 -27.66 -7.73 5.67
C ASN A 98 -26.68 -8.87 5.98
N GLN A 99 -25.41 -8.69 5.62
CA GLN A 99 -24.36 -9.67 5.95
C GLN A 99 -24.14 -9.77 7.46
N SER A 100 -24.04 -8.63 8.15
CA SER A 100 -23.81 -8.57 9.60
C SER A 100 -24.91 -9.24 10.42
N LEU A 101 -26.17 -9.10 10.02
CA LEU A 101 -27.32 -9.73 10.68
C LEU A 101 -27.33 -11.26 10.52
N VAL A 102 -26.76 -11.77 9.44
CA VAL A 102 -26.54 -13.22 9.24
C VAL A 102 -25.34 -13.69 10.04
N ASP A 103 -24.20 -13.01 9.90
CA ASP A 103 -22.94 -13.42 10.51
C ASP A 103 -22.97 -13.37 12.03
N ILE A 104 -23.64 -12.38 12.64
CA ILE A 104 -23.72 -12.27 14.09
C ILE A 104 -24.39 -13.49 14.73
N LYS A 105 -25.35 -14.14 14.05
CA LYS A 105 -25.98 -15.38 14.52
C LYS A 105 -25.04 -16.57 14.43
N ASN A 106 -24.25 -16.64 13.35
CA ASN A 106 -23.31 -17.72 13.14
C ASN A 106 -22.15 -17.62 14.13
N LEU A 107 -21.58 -16.42 14.29
CA LEU A 107 -20.47 -16.12 15.19
C LEU A 107 -20.85 -16.28 16.67
N CYS A 108 -22.03 -15.78 17.05
CA CYS A 108 -22.55 -15.84 18.42
C CYS A 108 -23.76 -16.77 18.52
N SER A 109 -23.56 -18.02 18.06
CA SER A 109 -24.60 -19.05 18.04
C SER A 109 -25.35 -19.13 19.37
N TYR A 110 -26.66 -18.84 19.31
CA TYR A 110 -27.59 -18.94 20.42
C TYR A 110 -27.35 -18.00 21.62
N SER A 111 -26.53 -16.95 21.50
CA SER A 111 -26.35 -15.99 22.60
C SER A 111 -27.50 -14.97 22.66
N LYS A 112 -27.98 -14.64 23.86
CA LYS A 112 -29.01 -13.60 24.10
C LYS A 112 -28.49 -12.17 23.99
N GLU A 113 -27.20 -12.00 23.73
CA GLU A 113 -26.61 -10.69 23.49
C GLU A 113 -25.42 -10.85 22.55
N ALA A 114 -25.30 -9.98 21.55
CA ALA A 114 -24.09 -9.93 20.75
C ALA A 114 -23.92 -8.56 20.10
N THR A 115 -22.66 -8.25 19.78
CA THR A 115 -22.28 -7.09 18.98
C THR A 115 -21.30 -7.53 17.91
N VAL A 116 -21.47 -7.06 16.67
CA VAL A 116 -20.48 -7.22 15.59
C VAL A 116 -20.19 -5.87 14.94
N TRP A 117 -18.91 -5.60 14.70
CA TRP A 117 -18.44 -4.42 14.00
C TRP A 117 -17.81 -4.83 12.67
N TYR A 118 -18.23 -4.15 11.60
CA TYR A 118 -17.59 -4.16 10.29
C TYR A 118 -17.00 -2.77 10.03
N ASP A 119 -16.21 -2.64 8.97
CA ASP A 119 -15.67 -1.33 8.61
C ASP A 119 -16.78 -0.31 8.27
N PHE A 120 -17.84 -0.78 7.62
CA PHE A 120 -18.93 0.05 7.13
C PHE A 120 -20.20 0.05 7.99
N CYS A 121 -20.35 -0.86 8.94
CA CYS A 121 -21.55 -0.94 9.77
C CYS A 121 -21.34 -1.67 11.11
N LEU A 122 -22.31 -1.55 11.99
CA LEU A 122 -22.37 -2.14 13.33
C LEU A 122 -23.77 -2.72 13.56
N VAL A 123 -23.83 -3.89 14.19
CA VAL A 123 -25.08 -4.50 14.68
C VAL A 123 -24.91 -4.92 16.13
N ARG A 124 -25.88 -4.55 16.98
CA ARG A 124 -25.98 -5.03 18.38
C ARG A 124 -27.39 -5.46 18.72
N TYR A 125 -27.52 -6.57 19.43
CA TYR A 125 -28.77 -6.96 20.08
C TYR A 125 -28.54 -7.45 21.50
N SER A 126 -29.57 -7.39 22.33
CA SER A 126 -29.58 -7.91 23.69
C SER A 126 -30.99 -8.27 24.14
N ASN A 127 -31.11 -9.17 25.12
CA ASN A 127 -32.33 -9.40 25.88
C ASN A 127 -32.64 -8.28 26.89
N GLN A 128 -31.70 -7.37 27.13
CA GLN A 128 -31.92 -6.16 27.92
C GLN A 128 -32.17 -4.95 27.01
N ASN A 129 -33.02 -4.02 27.46
CA ASN A 129 -33.24 -2.79 26.70
C ASN A 129 -32.15 -1.76 27.03
N PHE A 130 -31.28 -1.50 26.06
CA PHE A 130 -30.17 -0.55 26.15
C PHE A 130 -30.38 0.71 25.28
N LEU A 131 -31.52 0.82 24.60
CA LEU A 131 -31.74 1.77 23.48
C LEU A 131 -31.84 3.24 23.89
N ASN A 132 -32.08 3.52 25.17
CA ASN A 132 -32.09 4.87 25.75
C ASN A 132 -30.84 5.16 26.59
N SER A 133 -29.94 4.19 26.73
CA SER A 133 -28.68 4.38 27.43
C SER A 133 -27.67 5.10 26.54
N THR A 134 -26.94 6.07 27.10
CA THR A 134 -25.74 6.68 26.49
C THR A 134 -24.49 5.84 26.72
N ASP A 135 -24.61 4.70 27.41
CA ASP A 135 -23.53 3.76 27.62
C ASP A 135 -22.96 3.28 26.29
N ASN A 136 -21.67 3.52 26.10
CA ASN A 136 -20.96 3.18 24.89
C ASN A 136 -20.35 1.77 24.93
N THR A 137 -20.73 0.92 25.90
CA THR A 137 -20.26 -0.46 26.01
C THR A 137 -21.13 -1.47 25.24
N PRO A 138 -20.53 -2.57 24.72
CA PRO A 138 -19.09 -2.88 24.72
C PRO A 138 -18.28 -1.97 23.78
N GLN A 139 -16.99 -1.83 24.10
CA GLN A 139 -16.00 -1.14 23.26
C GLN A 139 -14.93 -2.14 22.82
N VAL A 140 -14.46 -2.01 21.57
CA VAL A 140 -13.29 -2.74 21.07
C VAL A 140 -12.20 -1.76 20.66
N TYR A 141 -10.96 -2.13 20.98
CA TYR A 141 -9.76 -1.35 20.71
C TYR A 141 -8.97 -2.08 19.64
N LEU A 142 -8.86 -1.51 18.45
CA LEU A 142 -8.21 -2.14 17.30
C LEU A 142 -7.09 -1.24 16.80
N TRP A 143 -5.96 -1.87 16.51
CA TRP A 143 -4.82 -1.25 15.85
C TRP A 143 -4.09 -2.31 15.03
N ASN A 144 -3.29 -1.89 14.07
CA ASN A 144 -2.46 -2.80 13.30
C ASN A 144 -1.35 -3.38 14.19
N THR A 145 -1.39 -4.71 14.41
CA THR A 145 -0.44 -5.44 15.26
C THR A 145 0.78 -5.97 14.52
N LYS A 146 0.89 -5.74 13.20
CA LYS A 146 2.09 -6.12 12.43
C LYS A 146 3.26 -5.24 12.91
N ASN A 147 4.24 -5.88 13.55
CA ASN A 147 5.47 -5.30 14.12
C ASN A 147 5.24 -4.18 15.15
N SER A 148 5.20 -4.55 16.43
CA SER A 148 4.98 -3.64 17.57
C SER A 148 6.00 -2.49 17.71
N ALA A 149 7.13 -2.54 17.01
CA ALA A 149 8.13 -1.46 16.94
C ALA A 149 7.96 -0.54 15.70
N GLU A 150 7.28 -1.01 14.64
CA GLU A 150 7.06 -0.27 13.38
C GLU A 150 5.69 0.42 13.33
N GLY A 151 4.79 0.05 14.22
CA GLY A 151 3.43 0.59 14.31
C GLY A 151 3.35 1.99 14.93
N ARG A 152 4.45 2.75 15.09
CA ARG A 152 4.44 4.09 15.71
C ARG A 152 4.66 5.26 14.75
N ILE A 153 3.99 6.39 15.00
CA ILE A 153 4.08 7.65 14.26
C ILE A 153 5.56 8.04 14.14
N ILE A 154 5.98 8.44 12.93
CA ILE A 154 7.36 8.87 12.72
C ILE A 154 7.64 10.11 13.59
N GLY A 155 8.72 10.05 14.37
CA GLY A 155 9.05 11.07 15.36
C GLY A 155 8.40 10.84 16.73
N TRP A 156 7.58 9.79 16.90
CA TRP A 156 7.13 9.36 18.21
C TRP A 156 8.26 8.75 19.02
N ASP A 157 8.38 9.19 20.27
CA ASP A 157 9.33 8.66 21.24
C ASP A 157 8.68 8.71 22.63
N SER A 158 8.36 7.54 23.18
CA SER A 158 7.74 7.42 24.51
C SER A 158 8.62 7.91 25.65
N SER A 159 9.94 8.02 25.43
CA SER A 159 10.92 8.54 26.40
C SER A 159 11.13 10.06 26.30
N ASN A 160 10.66 10.69 25.22
CA ASN A 160 10.80 12.12 24.98
C ASN A 160 9.48 12.86 25.23
N ILE A 161 9.37 13.48 26.41
CA ILE A 161 8.17 14.20 26.86
C ILE A 161 7.73 15.28 25.85
N ALA A 162 8.68 15.98 25.20
CA ALA A 162 8.34 17.06 24.27
C ALA A 162 7.77 16.53 22.94
N ARG A 163 8.35 15.44 22.38
CA ARG A 163 7.84 14.81 21.15
C ARG A 163 6.52 14.08 21.39
N LYS A 164 6.43 13.35 22.51
CA LYS A 164 5.18 12.74 22.98
C LYS A 164 4.09 13.80 23.16
N SER A 165 4.41 14.91 23.84
CA SER A 165 3.49 16.02 24.05
C SER A 165 3.05 16.62 22.71
N TYR A 166 3.98 16.91 21.79
CA TYR A 166 3.67 17.47 20.49
C TYR A 166 2.73 16.60 19.66
N ILE A 167 3.04 15.31 19.50
CA ILE A 167 2.20 14.39 18.73
C ILE A 167 0.85 14.21 19.41
N ASN A 168 0.81 14.10 20.74
CA ASN A 168 -0.46 14.05 21.47
C ASN A 168 -1.27 15.34 21.30
N THR A 169 -0.65 16.51 21.25
CA THR A 169 -1.34 17.78 20.99
C THR A 169 -1.92 17.83 19.58
N VAL A 170 -1.13 17.45 18.57
CA VAL A 170 -1.60 17.40 17.17
C VAL A 170 -2.75 16.41 17.02
N MET A 171 -2.61 15.21 17.58
CA MET A 171 -3.64 14.17 17.56
C MET A 171 -4.90 14.63 18.30
N SER A 172 -4.75 15.16 19.52
CA SER A 172 -5.87 15.67 20.32
C SER A 172 -6.60 16.79 19.60
N SER A 173 -5.87 17.72 18.96
CA SER A 173 -6.47 18.82 18.20
C SER A 173 -7.26 18.32 17.00
N LEU A 174 -6.72 17.38 16.22
CA LEU A 174 -7.43 16.74 15.11
C LEU A 174 -8.69 16.02 15.60
N LEU A 175 -8.54 15.14 16.59
CA LEU A 175 -9.65 14.32 17.09
C LEU A 175 -10.74 15.18 17.74
N SER A 176 -10.35 16.25 18.43
CA SER A 176 -11.28 17.26 18.95
C SER A 176 -12.04 17.93 17.82
N SER A 177 -11.34 18.39 16.78
CA SER A 177 -11.96 19.07 15.63
C SER A 177 -12.97 18.18 14.90
N VAL A 178 -12.61 16.93 14.58
CA VAL A 178 -13.55 15.99 13.92
C VAL A 178 -14.70 15.60 14.84
N SER A 179 -14.49 15.61 16.15
CA SER A 179 -15.56 15.39 17.13
C SER A 179 -16.51 16.57 17.25
N ASP A 180 -16.01 17.81 17.13
CA ASP A 180 -16.85 19.01 17.06
C ASP A 180 -17.70 19.02 15.79
N VAL A 181 -17.10 18.63 14.65
CA VAL A 181 -17.84 18.46 13.39
C VAL A 181 -18.93 17.40 13.55
N ALA A 182 -18.61 16.24 14.12
CA ALA A 182 -19.59 15.19 14.36
C ALA A 182 -20.73 15.65 15.28
N ALA A 183 -20.41 16.37 16.36
CA ALA A 183 -21.38 16.75 17.38
C ALA A 183 -22.26 17.95 17.00
N TYR A 184 -21.70 18.96 16.31
CA TYR A 184 -22.37 20.25 16.14
C TYR A 184 -22.65 20.65 14.70
N THR A 185 -21.84 20.16 13.75
CA THR A 185 -21.92 20.60 12.35
C THR A 185 -22.59 19.56 11.45
N SER A 186 -22.42 18.29 11.77
CA SER A 186 -22.95 17.17 11.00
C SER A 186 -24.38 16.87 11.43
N GLU A 187 -25.32 16.91 10.48
CA GLU A 187 -26.71 16.52 10.73
C GLU A 187 -26.85 15.04 11.14
N LYS A 188 -25.82 14.22 10.92
CA LYS A 188 -25.85 12.76 11.12
C LYS A 188 -24.85 12.25 12.15
N GLY A 189 -24.16 13.13 12.88
CA GLY A 189 -23.22 12.66 13.90
C GLY A 189 -21.92 12.10 13.34
N TYR A 190 -21.44 12.57 12.17
CA TYR A 190 -20.18 12.10 11.56
C TYR A 190 -19.27 13.25 11.16
N GLY A 191 -18.00 13.18 11.57
CA GLY A 191 -16.99 14.18 11.27
C GLY A 191 -15.69 13.53 10.81
N THR A 192 -15.02 14.21 9.90
CA THR A 192 -13.76 13.77 9.31
C THR A 192 -12.84 14.97 9.13
N GLY A 193 -11.54 14.73 9.18
CA GLY A 193 -10.56 15.78 8.99
C GLY A 193 -9.16 15.21 8.89
N GLU A 194 -8.22 16.08 8.53
CA GLU A 194 -6.81 15.74 8.45
C GLU A 194 -5.97 16.87 9.01
N THR A 195 -4.79 16.53 9.54
CA THR A 195 -3.78 17.51 9.93
C THR A 195 -2.39 16.97 9.64
N ASN A 196 -1.45 17.86 9.37
CA ASN A 196 -0.05 17.48 9.15
C ASN A 196 0.72 17.51 10.47
N ILE A 197 1.48 16.45 10.74
CA ILE A 197 2.40 16.44 11.90
C ILE A 197 3.56 17.40 11.63
N THR A 198 4.12 17.42 10.42
CA THR A 198 5.07 18.43 9.93
C THR A 198 4.91 18.56 8.42
N THR A 199 5.53 19.56 7.79
CA THR A 199 5.55 19.68 6.31
C THR A 199 6.23 18.50 5.60
N SER A 200 7.01 17.69 6.34
CA SER A 200 7.78 16.55 5.85
C SER A 200 7.23 15.18 6.28
N LEU A 201 6.16 15.15 7.07
CA LEU A 201 5.55 13.91 7.57
C LEU A 201 4.15 13.71 7.01
N PRO A 202 3.69 12.45 6.87
CA PRO A 202 2.37 12.18 6.33
C PRO A 202 1.26 12.75 7.21
N ALA A 203 0.15 13.14 6.59
CA ALA A 203 -1.02 13.66 7.30
C ALA A 203 -1.61 12.60 8.23
N ILE A 204 -2.15 13.01 9.37
CA ILE A 204 -3.03 12.16 10.18
C ILE A 204 -4.45 12.45 9.75
N TYR A 205 -5.18 11.41 9.36
CA TYR A 205 -6.62 11.46 9.14
C TYR A 205 -7.35 10.99 10.39
N GLY A 206 -8.43 11.67 10.72
CA GLY A 206 -9.30 11.34 11.85
C GLY A 206 -10.76 11.25 11.40
N SER A 207 -11.51 10.36 12.04
CA SER A 207 -12.97 10.36 11.93
C SER A 207 -13.65 10.04 13.25
N ALA A 208 -14.76 10.72 13.52
CA ALA A 208 -15.61 10.53 14.67
C ALA A 208 -17.04 10.22 14.23
N GLN A 209 -17.72 9.33 14.95
CA GLN A 209 -19.12 9.00 14.69
C GLN A 209 -19.92 8.81 15.98
N CYS A 210 -21.17 9.29 16.00
CA CYS A 210 -22.18 9.04 17.03
C CYS A 210 -23.44 8.39 16.41
N THR A 211 -24.24 7.71 17.21
CA THR A 211 -25.58 7.28 16.79
C THR A 211 -26.49 8.51 16.63
N HIS A 212 -27.39 8.45 15.65
CA HIS A 212 -28.19 9.62 15.25
C HIS A 212 -29.20 10.07 16.33
N ASP A 213 -29.47 9.22 17.32
CA ASP A 213 -30.37 9.51 18.43
C ASP A 213 -29.71 10.25 19.61
N MET A 214 -28.41 10.54 19.53
CA MET A 214 -27.69 11.26 20.59
C MET A 214 -27.84 12.77 20.44
N SER A 215 -27.97 13.48 21.56
CA SER A 215 -27.86 14.95 21.57
C SER A 215 -26.43 15.38 21.23
N ASN A 216 -26.26 16.59 20.68
CA ASN A 216 -24.95 17.17 20.37
C ASN A 216 -24.00 17.13 21.58
N ILE A 217 -24.53 17.43 22.78
CA ILE A 217 -23.78 17.41 24.04
C ILE A 217 -23.32 15.99 24.38
N SER A 218 -24.25 15.03 24.40
CA SER A 218 -23.95 13.64 24.73
C SER A 218 -23.00 12.99 23.71
N CYS A 219 -23.14 13.33 22.43
CA CYS A 219 -22.22 12.89 21.37
C CYS A 219 -20.81 13.42 21.64
N ARG A 220 -20.70 14.72 21.97
CA ARG A 220 -19.40 15.33 22.25
C ARG A 220 -18.73 14.77 23.49
N GLU A 221 -19.49 14.56 24.57
CA GLU A 221 -19.00 13.93 25.80
C GLU A 221 -18.49 12.51 25.53
N CYS A 222 -19.28 11.68 24.82
CA CYS A 222 -18.87 10.32 24.45
C CYS A 222 -17.57 10.31 23.64
N LEU A 223 -17.45 11.18 22.62
CA LEU A 223 -16.26 11.29 21.80
C LEU A 223 -15.05 11.84 22.58
N GLN A 224 -15.28 12.76 23.52
CA GLN A 224 -14.23 13.29 24.39
C GLN A 224 -13.63 12.19 25.27
N ASP A 225 -14.46 11.31 25.83
CA ASP A 225 -13.99 10.14 26.58
C ASP A 225 -13.16 9.20 25.69
N LEU A 226 -13.57 9.00 24.43
CA LEU A 226 -12.79 8.23 23.47
C LEU A 226 -11.44 8.88 23.13
N ILE A 227 -11.35 10.21 23.05
CA ILE A 227 -10.07 10.92 22.85
C ILE A 227 -9.12 10.63 24.02
N HIS A 228 -9.60 10.72 25.26
CA HIS A 228 -8.78 10.44 26.44
C HIS A 228 -8.27 8.99 26.45
N GLN A 229 -9.13 8.03 26.13
CA GLN A 229 -8.73 6.64 25.96
C GLN A 229 -7.73 6.46 24.82
N MET A 230 -7.95 7.14 23.70
CA MET A 230 -7.15 7.00 22.49
C MET A 230 -5.69 7.47 22.70
N LEU A 231 -5.52 8.61 23.36
CA LEU A 231 -4.19 9.16 23.68
C LEU A 231 -3.43 8.29 24.70
N HIS A 232 -4.12 7.50 25.51
CA HIS A 232 -3.51 6.60 26.49
C HIS A 232 -3.22 5.19 25.93
N LEU A 233 -4.18 4.59 25.23
CA LEU A 233 -4.12 3.20 24.77
C LEU A 233 -3.24 3.01 23.53
N PHE A 234 -3.18 4.01 22.66
CA PHE A 234 -2.50 3.92 21.37
C PHE A 234 -1.20 4.73 21.35
N ASP A 235 -0.45 4.74 22.46
CA ASP A 235 0.81 5.49 22.71
C ASP A 235 1.74 5.57 21.48
N GLY A 236 1.51 6.63 20.68
CA GLY A 236 2.25 6.89 19.46
C GLY A 236 1.99 5.98 18.30
N ARG A 237 0.93 5.18 18.27
CA ARG A 237 0.65 4.25 17.16
C ARG A 237 0.27 5.01 15.89
N LYS A 238 0.51 4.41 14.73
CA LYS A 238 0.19 4.97 13.41
C LYS A 238 -1.31 4.94 13.13
N ASP A 239 -2.02 4.03 13.74
CA ASP A 239 -3.46 3.88 13.63
C ASP A 239 -4.04 3.47 14.98
N GLY A 240 -5.31 3.81 15.16
CA GLY A 240 -6.07 3.40 16.32
C GLY A 240 -7.55 3.59 16.08
N MET A 241 -8.32 2.56 16.43
CA MET A 241 -9.77 2.57 16.38
C MET A 241 -10.32 2.20 17.75
N ILE A 242 -11.23 3.01 18.26
CA ILE A 242 -12.10 2.64 19.37
C ILE A 242 -13.52 2.57 18.81
N LEU A 243 -14.07 1.36 18.75
CA LEU A 243 -15.41 1.12 18.24
C LEU A 243 -16.33 0.80 19.41
N GLY A 244 -17.15 1.76 19.80
CA GLY A 244 -18.26 1.56 20.72
C GLY A 244 -19.59 1.36 20.01
N VAL A 245 -20.66 1.22 20.80
CA VAL A 245 -22.03 1.01 20.28
C VAL A 245 -22.82 2.30 20.08
N ARG A 246 -22.37 3.39 20.70
CA ARG A 246 -22.95 4.74 20.65
C ARG A 246 -22.06 5.74 19.94
N CYS A 247 -20.77 5.72 20.22
CA CYS A 247 -19.80 6.52 19.51
C CYS A 247 -18.53 5.73 19.20
N SER A 248 -17.86 6.13 18.11
CA SER A 248 -16.59 5.54 17.69
C SER A 248 -15.63 6.62 17.22
N LEU A 249 -14.34 6.36 17.42
CA LEU A 249 -13.26 7.27 17.07
C LEU A 249 -12.18 6.49 16.36
N ARG A 250 -11.66 7.04 15.26
CA ARG A 250 -10.62 6.41 14.46
C ARG A 250 -9.59 7.46 14.04
N TYR A 251 -8.33 7.09 14.04
CA TYR A 251 -7.29 7.82 13.33
C TYR A 251 -6.37 6.87 12.59
N GLU A 252 -5.75 7.42 11.56
CA GLU A 252 -4.74 6.74 10.78
C GLU A 252 -3.77 7.78 10.24
N VAL A 253 -2.47 7.54 10.39
CA VAL A 253 -1.45 8.27 9.65
C VAL A 253 -1.61 7.86 8.20
N VAL A 254 -2.09 8.79 7.40
CA VAL A 254 -2.15 8.68 5.95
C VAL A 254 -0.73 8.69 5.45
N HIS A 255 -0.10 7.53 5.45
CA HIS A 255 0.92 7.30 4.45
C HIS A 255 0.24 7.59 3.11
N THR A 256 0.85 8.42 2.26
CA THR A 256 0.50 8.55 0.83
C THR A 256 0.72 7.24 0.06
N ILE A 257 0.75 6.13 0.81
CA ILE A 257 1.00 4.75 0.49
C ILE A 257 -0.13 3.89 1.09
N SER A 258 -1.37 4.14 0.68
CA SER A 258 -2.43 3.13 0.71
C SER A 258 -3.56 3.55 -0.21
N GLY A 259 -3.71 2.83 -1.32
CA GLY A 259 -4.85 2.93 -2.24
C GLY A 259 -6.16 2.40 -1.65
N TYR A 260 -6.33 2.36 -0.33
CA TYR A 260 -7.63 2.16 0.32
C TYR A 260 -8.17 3.50 0.81
N VAL A 261 -8.57 4.33 -0.15
CA VAL A 261 -9.47 5.45 0.10
C VAL A 261 -10.79 5.11 -0.59
N ASN A 262 -11.63 4.33 0.11
CA ASN A 262 -13.08 4.47 0.01
C ASN A 262 -13.57 5.71 0.80
N LEU A 263 -12.74 6.75 0.89
CA LEU A 263 -13.07 8.04 1.52
C LEU A 263 -13.03 9.21 0.52
N ARG A 264 -12.83 8.97 -0.77
CA ARG A 264 -13.11 9.96 -1.81
C ARG A 264 -14.46 9.64 -2.43
N SER A 265 -15.52 9.99 -1.70
CA SER A 265 -16.72 10.47 -2.38
C SER A 265 -16.56 11.99 -2.53
N SER A 266 -16.70 12.43 -3.77
CA SER A 266 -16.69 13.79 -4.28
C SER A 266 -17.25 14.89 -3.35
N SER A 267 -16.64 16.08 -3.45
CA SER A 267 -16.91 17.36 -2.74
C SER A 267 -16.12 17.45 -1.43
N ILE A 268 -15.04 18.21 -1.32
CA ILE A 268 -15.06 19.68 -1.17
C ILE A 268 -13.68 20.21 -1.60
N ARG A 269 -13.66 20.98 -2.70
CA ARG A 269 -12.61 21.97 -2.98
C ARG A 269 -13.32 23.32 -2.88
N ARG A 270 -12.79 24.24 -2.07
CA ARG A 270 -13.35 25.54 -1.61
C ARG A 270 -14.32 25.33 -0.44
N GLU A 271 -14.20 25.98 0.70
CA GLU A 271 -13.88 27.41 0.94
C GLU A 271 -13.02 27.57 2.20
N LEU A 272 -11.81 28.12 2.06
CA LEU A 272 -11.11 28.81 3.15
C LEU A 272 -10.41 30.02 2.52
N SER A 273 -11.24 30.95 2.08
CA SER A 273 -10.85 32.28 1.63
C SER A 273 -12.06 33.14 1.89
N ASP A 274 -12.07 33.82 3.04
CA ASP A 274 -12.64 35.15 3.27
C ASP A 274 -12.96 35.30 4.76
N LEU A 275 -11.97 35.80 5.49
CA LEU A 275 -12.20 36.58 6.70
C LEU A 275 -12.52 38.01 6.24
N PRO A 276 -13.70 38.58 6.53
CA PRO A 276 -13.89 40.02 6.45
C PRO A 276 -13.52 40.65 7.78
N SER A 277 -12.60 41.60 7.70
CA SER A 277 -12.36 42.65 8.69
C SER A 277 -13.61 43.48 8.97
N SER A 278 -13.63 44.12 10.14
CA SER A 278 -14.71 44.99 10.61
C SER A 278 -15.08 46.09 9.62
N ASP A 279 -16.38 46.38 9.48
CA ASP A 279 -16.97 47.58 10.08
C ASP A 279 -18.47 47.73 9.75
N HIS A 280 -19.17 48.21 10.77
CA HIS A 280 -20.39 49.03 10.77
C HIS A 280 -21.75 48.50 10.28
N ASN A 281 -22.62 48.33 11.30
CA ASN A 281 -23.96 48.89 11.48
C ASN A 281 -25.18 48.26 10.76
N GLN A 282 -25.87 47.40 11.54
CA GLN A 282 -27.27 47.59 12.03
C GLN A 282 -28.46 47.65 11.02
N PRO A 283 -29.73 47.42 11.45
CA PRO A 283 -30.34 46.09 11.35
C PRO A 283 -31.74 46.05 10.69
N THR A 284 -32.29 44.82 10.65
CA THR A 284 -33.73 44.44 10.71
C THR A 284 -34.65 44.73 9.52
N ALA A 285 -35.16 43.66 8.89
CA ALA A 285 -36.46 43.06 9.25
C ALA A 285 -36.84 41.94 8.25
N SER A 286 -37.31 40.80 8.76
CA SER A 286 -38.18 39.84 8.05
C SER A 286 -39.63 40.06 8.57
N PRO A 287 -40.68 39.27 8.24
CA PRO A 287 -40.90 38.26 7.18
C PRO A 287 -42.34 38.31 6.56
N VAL A 288 -42.73 37.21 5.87
CA VAL A 288 -44.10 36.65 5.62
C VAL A 288 -44.95 37.30 4.50
N THR A 289 -45.85 36.69 3.69
CA THR A 289 -46.58 35.38 3.62
C THR A 289 -47.21 35.19 2.22
N SER A 290 -47.25 33.95 1.72
CA SER A 290 -48.30 33.22 0.92
C SER A 290 -48.98 33.76 -0.38
N PRO A 291 -49.50 32.85 -1.26
CA PRO A 291 -49.91 33.07 -2.66
C PRO A 291 -51.46 33.21 -2.82
N PRO A 292 -52.05 33.35 -4.06
CA PRO A 292 -52.40 32.18 -4.91
C PRO A 292 -52.57 32.40 -6.45
N SER A 293 -52.77 31.26 -7.14
CA SER A 293 -53.70 30.96 -8.27
C SER A 293 -53.46 31.42 -9.73
N ASP A 294 -53.14 30.42 -10.57
CA ASP A 294 -53.89 29.90 -11.76
C ASP A 294 -53.85 30.50 -13.19
N THR A 295 -53.96 29.55 -14.15
CA THR A 295 -54.24 29.61 -15.61
C THR A 295 -53.09 30.00 -16.57
N SER A 296 -52.87 29.43 -17.77
CA SER A 296 -53.65 28.56 -18.68
C SER A 296 -52.72 27.84 -19.69
N ARG A 297 -53.20 26.72 -20.27
CA ARG A 297 -52.60 25.94 -21.36
C ARG A 297 -52.90 26.53 -22.74
N GLY A 298 -51.93 26.49 -23.66
CA GLY A 298 -52.13 26.60 -25.11
C GLY A 298 -51.34 25.49 -25.84
N GLY A 299 -52.04 24.62 -26.58
CA GLY A 299 -51.47 23.45 -27.27
C GLY A 299 -51.01 23.74 -28.70
N ILE A 300 -49.97 23.01 -29.14
CA ILE A 300 -49.49 22.97 -30.54
C ILE A 300 -49.54 21.51 -31.04
N ASN A 301 -49.94 21.36 -32.30
CA ASN A 301 -50.44 20.16 -32.97
C ASN A 301 -49.46 18.97 -33.03
N LYS A 302 -49.93 17.78 -32.62
CA LYS A 302 -49.16 16.52 -32.48
C LYS A 302 -48.65 15.80 -33.75
N PRO A 303 -49.10 16.04 -35.01
CA PRO A 303 -48.60 15.24 -36.13
C PRO A 303 -47.22 15.68 -36.65
N ILE A 304 -46.76 16.91 -36.37
CA ILE A 304 -45.48 17.43 -36.88
C ILE A 304 -44.29 16.86 -36.09
N ILE A 305 -44.42 16.74 -34.77
CA ILE A 305 -43.36 16.23 -33.89
C ILE A 305 -43.04 14.77 -34.24
N ILE A 306 -44.06 13.96 -34.55
CA ILE A 306 -43.86 12.54 -34.87
C ILE A 306 -43.06 12.40 -36.18
N ILE A 307 -43.35 13.21 -37.20
CA ILE A 307 -42.64 13.17 -38.48
C ILE A 307 -41.17 13.63 -38.31
N VAL A 308 -40.93 14.67 -37.53
CA VAL A 308 -39.56 15.14 -37.26
C VAL A 308 -38.77 14.09 -36.45
N CYS A 309 -39.39 13.50 -35.43
CA CYS A 309 -38.74 12.46 -34.63
C CYS A 309 -38.43 11.19 -35.44
N THR A 310 -39.29 10.78 -36.37
CA THR A 310 -39.03 9.60 -37.21
C THR A 310 -37.93 9.86 -38.24
N ILE A 311 -37.87 11.05 -38.85
CA ILE A 311 -36.80 11.42 -39.78
C ILE A 311 -35.44 11.48 -39.04
N VAL A 312 -35.40 12.09 -37.86
CA VAL A 312 -34.17 12.16 -37.05
C VAL A 312 -33.72 10.76 -36.61
N ALA A 313 -34.65 9.89 -36.20
CA ALA A 313 -34.33 8.52 -35.82
C ALA A 313 -33.75 7.71 -36.99
N LEU A 314 -34.31 7.86 -38.21
CA LEU A 314 -33.80 7.17 -39.40
C LEU A 314 -32.41 7.69 -39.83
N LEU A 315 -32.16 8.99 -39.71
CA LEU A 315 -30.84 9.57 -39.98
C LEU A 315 -29.78 9.08 -38.99
N LEU A 316 -30.12 9.03 -37.70
CA LEU A 316 -29.23 8.49 -36.67
C LEU A 316 -28.96 7.00 -36.87
N PHE A 317 -29.98 6.24 -37.29
CA PHE A 317 -29.81 4.82 -37.58
C PHE A 317 -28.92 4.59 -38.81
N GLY A 318 -29.07 5.41 -39.85
CA GLY A 318 -28.20 5.38 -41.04
C GLY A 318 -26.75 5.73 -40.71
N LEU A 319 -26.51 6.73 -39.84
CA LEU A 319 -25.17 7.12 -39.38
C LEU A 319 -24.52 6.04 -38.50
N CYS A 320 -25.28 5.40 -37.62
CA CYS A 320 -24.79 4.26 -36.85
C CYS A 320 -24.44 3.07 -37.76
N PHE A 321 -25.28 2.80 -38.77
CA PHE A 321 -25.04 1.69 -39.69
C PHE A 321 -23.82 1.96 -40.58
N SER A 322 -23.66 3.19 -41.08
CA SER A 322 -22.47 3.57 -41.86
C SER A 322 -21.21 3.54 -41.01
N PHE A 323 -21.26 3.96 -39.74
CA PHE A 323 -20.12 3.87 -38.81
C PHE A 323 -19.72 2.41 -38.53
N VAL A 324 -20.69 1.52 -38.32
CA VAL A 324 -20.44 0.08 -38.12
C VAL A 324 -19.92 -0.58 -39.39
N TRP A 325 -20.45 -0.20 -40.55
CA TRP A 325 -20.01 -0.71 -41.85
C TRP A 325 -18.58 -0.26 -42.19
N ILE A 326 -18.24 1.02 -41.95
CA ILE A 326 -16.88 1.55 -42.10
C ILE A 326 -15.92 0.86 -41.12
N ARG A 327 -16.35 0.57 -39.88
CA ARG A 327 -15.55 -0.19 -38.91
C ARG A 327 -15.35 -1.65 -39.29
N ARG A 328 -16.33 -2.27 -39.95
CA ARG A 328 -16.22 -3.68 -40.40
C ARG A 328 -15.42 -3.84 -41.70
N HIS A 329 -15.36 -2.82 -42.54
CA HIS A 329 -14.67 -2.88 -43.84
C HIS A 329 -13.30 -2.20 -43.90
N ARG A 330 -12.85 -1.52 -42.83
CA ARG A 330 -11.42 -1.22 -42.66
C ARG A 330 -10.71 -2.47 -42.16
N ASN A 331 -10.22 -3.30 -43.09
CA ASN A 331 -9.13 -4.23 -42.78
C ASN A 331 -7.92 -3.42 -42.31
N PRO A 332 -7.36 -3.69 -41.12
CA PRO A 332 -6.07 -3.12 -40.77
C PRO A 332 -4.99 -3.86 -41.57
N GLU A 333 -4.50 -3.21 -42.63
CA GLU A 333 -3.15 -3.48 -43.11
C GLU A 333 -2.15 -3.12 -42.02
N THR A 334 -1.07 -3.88 -42.00
CA THR A 334 -0.20 -4.17 -40.88
C THR A 334 0.74 -3.00 -40.55
N GLU A 335 0.53 -2.34 -39.40
CA GLU A 335 1.60 -1.64 -38.68
C GLU A 335 1.50 -2.00 -37.20
N VAL A 336 2.52 -2.71 -36.72
CA VAL A 336 2.62 -3.23 -35.35
C VAL A 336 3.10 -2.10 -34.44
N SER A 337 2.20 -1.52 -33.65
CA SER A 337 2.53 -0.82 -32.41
C SER A 337 2.08 -1.68 -31.23
N GLN A 338 3.06 -2.15 -30.45
CA GLN A 338 2.86 -2.88 -29.21
C GLN A 338 2.42 -1.91 -28.12
N GLU A 339 1.15 -1.97 -27.69
CA GLU A 339 0.73 -1.90 -26.28
C GLU A 339 -0.80 -1.82 -26.16
N GLU A 340 -1.45 -2.96 -25.95
CA GLU A 340 -2.61 -3.13 -25.06
C GLU A 340 -2.97 -4.63 -25.06
N ILE A 341 -2.61 -5.36 -24.00
CA ILE A 341 -3.18 -6.69 -23.76
C ILE A 341 -3.81 -6.70 -22.37
N ILE A 342 -5.12 -6.47 -22.39
CA ILE A 342 -6.09 -6.66 -21.32
C ILE A 342 -6.11 -8.13 -20.91
N CYS A 343 -6.19 -8.35 -19.59
CA CYS A 343 -6.33 -9.63 -18.92
C CYS A 343 -7.43 -10.50 -19.55
N THR A 344 -7.02 -11.56 -20.24
CA THR A 344 -7.84 -12.73 -20.54
C THR A 344 -7.55 -13.83 -19.52
N THR A 345 -8.55 -14.68 -19.29
CA THR A 345 -8.69 -15.65 -18.20
C THR A 345 -7.47 -16.54 -17.95
N ALA A 346 -7.30 -16.91 -16.68
CA ALA A 346 -6.05 -17.32 -16.03
C ALA A 346 -5.34 -18.60 -16.51
N ASP A 347 -5.88 -19.38 -17.45
CA ASP A 347 -5.29 -20.69 -17.79
C ASP A 347 -4.77 -20.86 -19.24
N GLU A 348 -5.09 -19.95 -20.18
CA GLU A 348 -4.68 -20.12 -21.59
C GLU A 348 -3.70 -19.05 -22.12
N ALA A 349 -3.75 -17.83 -21.57
CA ALA A 349 -2.87 -16.72 -21.96
C ALA A 349 -1.34 -16.94 -21.73
N PRO A 350 -0.86 -17.73 -20.75
CA PRO A 350 0.58 -17.93 -20.56
C PRO A 350 1.24 -18.60 -21.78
N ASN A 351 0.55 -19.54 -22.43
CA ASN A 351 1.14 -20.41 -23.45
C ASN A 351 1.43 -19.70 -24.78
N ILE A 352 0.66 -18.67 -25.13
CA ILE A 352 0.84 -17.91 -26.39
C ILE A 352 2.01 -16.92 -26.25
N TRP A 353 2.10 -16.23 -25.12
CA TRP A 353 3.15 -15.26 -24.83
C TRP A 353 4.52 -15.92 -24.59
N ILE A 354 4.54 -17.11 -23.98
CA ILE A 354 5.74 -17.94 -23.81
C ILE A 354 6.36 -18.36 -25.16
N ARG A 355 5.56 -18.70 -26.17
CA ARG A 355 6.05 -19.13 -27.48
C ARG A 355 6.85 -18.04 -28.21
N GLY A 356 6.58 -16.76 -27.93
CA GLY A 356 7.33 -15.63 -28.48
C GLY A 356 8.65 -15.31 -27.77
N LEU A 357 8.84 -15.79 -26.53
CA LEU A 357 10.11 -15.66 -25.77
C LEU A 357 11.10 -16.82 -26.02
N SER A 358 10.63 -17.88 -26.69
CA SER A 358 11.26 -19.21 -26.79
C SER A 358 12.59 -19.27 -27.55
N SER A 359 13.18 -18.17 -28.02
CA SER A 359 14.42 -18.26 -28.81
C SER A 359 15.71 -18.32 -27.98
N ASP A 360 15.75 -17.73 -26.76
CA ASP A 360 17.03 -17.39 -26.13
C ASP A 360 17.31 -18.05 -24.75
N LEU A 361 16.33 -18.68 -24.09
CA LEU A 361 16.52 -19.36 -22.78
C LEU A 361 15.83 -20.72 -22.66
N PRO A 362 16.46 -21.70 -21.96
CA PRO A 362 15.91 -23.04 -21.80
C PRO A 362 14.71 -23.09 -20.83
N LEU A 363 13.67 -23.80 -21.25
CA LEU A 363 12.53 -24.22 -20.42
C LEU A 363 12.86 -25.57 -19.77
N PHE A 364 12.92 -25.61 -18.44
CA PHE A 364 13.19 -26.82 -17.68
C PHE A 364 11.89 -27.56 -17.31
N ASP A 365 11.94 -28.89 -17.30
CA ASP A 365 10.87 -29.70 -16.72
C ASP A 365 10.89 -29.61 -15.19
N PHE A 366 9.70 -29.45 -14.58
CA PHE A 366 9.56 -29.33 -13.14
C PHE A 366 10.19 -30.50 -12.38
N ASN A 367 10.07 -31.74 -12.87
CA ASN A 367 10.59 -32.89 -12.16
C ASN A 367 12.13 -32.88 -12.14
N HIS A 368 12.76 -32.34 -13.19
CA HIS A 368 14.21 -32.14 -13.19
C HIS A 368 14.65 -31.12 -12.14
N ILE A 369 13.92 -30.02 -11.99
CA ILE A 369 14.23 -29.00 -10.98
C ILE A 369 13.92 -29.48 -9.56
N ALA A 370 12.80 -30.18 -9.37
CA ALA A 370 12.45 -30.81 -8.11
C ALA A 370 13.57 -31.79 -7.71
N LYS A 371 14.03 -32.66 -8.61
CA LYS A 371 15.16 -33.55 -8.33
C LYS A 371 16.46 -32.80 -8.02
N ALA A 372 16.78 -31.76 -8.80
CA ALA A 372 18.00 -30.97 -8.61
C ALA A 372 18.05 -30.26 -7.24
N THR A 373 16.88 -29.91 -6.68
CA THR A 373 16.73 -29.22 -5.39
C THR A 373 16.39 -30.15 -4.23
N ASP A 374 16.41 -31.47 -4.44
CA ASP A 374 15.94 -32.48 -3.49
C ASP A 374 14.50 -32.21 -3.00
N ASN A 375 13.59 -32.09 -3.96
CA ASN A 375 12.18 -31.73 -3.78
C ASN A 375 11.98 -30.43 -2.97
N PHE A 376 12.78 -29.40 -3.28
CA PHE A 376 12.75 -28.12 -2.56
C PHE A 376 12.97 -28.30 -1.05
N SER A 377 13.90 -29.17 -0.68
CA SER A 377 14.26 -29.46 0.70
C SER A 377 14.65 -28.19 1.46
N LEU A 378 14.23 -28.09 2.72
CA LEU A 378 14.60 -26.98 3.59
C LEU A 378 16.12 -26.90 3.81
N TYR A 379 16.85 -28.02 3.69
CA TYR A 379 18.31 -28.04 3.75
C TYR A 379 18.98 -27.30 2.60
N ASN A 380 18.30 -27.23 1.44
CA ASN A 380 18.77 -26.52 0.27
C ASN A 380 18.27 -25.07 0.21
N LYS A 381 17.49 -24.61 1.19
CA LYS A 381 16.96 -23.25 1.20
C LYS A 381 18.07 -22.24 1.43
N LEU A 382 18.28 -21.34 0.46
CA LEU A 382 19.28 -20.27 0.51
C LEU A 382 18.76 -19.04 1.24
N GLY A 383 17.46 -18.77 1.12
CA GLY A 383 16.78 -17.64 1.73
C GLY A 383 15.31 -17.58 1.31
N GLU A 384 14.57 -16.65 1.90
CA GLU A 384 13.19 -16.35 1.52
C GLU A 384 12.95 -14.85 1.68
N GLY A 385 12.44 -14.21 0.64
CA GLY A 385 12.03 -12.80 0.65
C GLY A 385 10.55 -12.65 0.28
N GLY A 386 10.11 -11.41 0.07
CA GLY A 386 8.71 -11.10 -0.30
C GLY A 386 8.19 -11.78 -1.58
N PHE A 387 9.09 -12.36 -2.37
CA PHE A 387 8.79 -13.04 -3.64
C PHE A 387 8.81 -14.57 -3.55
N GLY A 388 9.06 -15.12 -2.37
CA GLY A 388 9.10 -16.56 -2.12
C GLY A 388 10.50 -17.12 -1.86
N PRO A 389 10.58 -18.42 -1.58
CA PRO A 389 11.82 -19.09 -1.20
C PRO A 389 12.76 -19.33 -2.40
N VAL A 390 14.05 -19.27 -2.12
CA VAL A 390 15.14 -19.59 -3.06
C VAL A 390 15.87 -20.84 -2.58
N TYR A 391 16.11 -21.79 -3.47
CA TYR A 391 16.76 -23.06 -3.17
C TYR A 391 18.03 -23.25 -3.99
N LYS A 392 19.06 -23.84 -3.40
CA LYS A 392 20.20 -24.38 -4.12
C LYS A 392 19.77 -25.66 -4.83
N GLY A 393 20.25 -25.86 -6.05
CA GLY A 393 20.13 -27.12 -6.75
C GLY A 393 21.39 -27.46 -7.52
N VAL A 394 21.52 -28.72 -7.91
CA VAL A 394 22.59 -29.21 -8.78
C VAL A 394 21.96 -29.95 -9.95
N LEU A 395 22.21 -29.47 -11.16
CA LEU A 395 21.75 -30.11 -12.39
C LEU A 395 22.54 -31.41 -12.65
N GLN A 396 22.07 -32.24 -13.57
CA GLN A 396 22.67 -33.57 -13.85
C GLN A 396 24.10 -33.49 -14.37
N ASP A 397 24.46 -32.38 -15.00
CA ASP A 397 25.80 -32.06 -15.48
C ASP A 397 26.72 -31.49 -14.39
N GLY A 398 26.24 -31.39 -13.15
CA GLY A 398 26.96 -30.82 -12.01
C GLY A 398 26.86 -29.30 -11.91
N PHE A 399 26.13 -28.64 -12.81
CA PHE A 399 25.99 -27.18 -12.78
C PHE A 399 25.13 -26.74 -11.58
N GLU A 400 25.71 -25.95 -10.69
CA GLU A 400 25.01 -25.42 -9.51
C GLU A 400 24.09 -24.26 -9.88
N ILE A 401 22.85 -24.33 -9.39
CA ILE A 401 21.79 -23.35 -9.68
C ILE A 401 21.14 -22.81 -8.40
N ALA A 402 20.58 -21.61 -8.52
CA ALA A 402 19.66 -21.05 -7.54
C ALA A 402 18.24 -20.98 -8.14
N VAL A 403 17.28 -21.62 -7.48
CA VAL A 403 15.90 -21.76 -7.94
C VAL A 403 15.00 -20.90 -7.08
N LYS A 404 14.53 -19.77 -7.63
CA LYS A 404 13.54 -18.89 -7.01
C LYS A 404 12.14 -19.43 -7.34
N ARG A 405 11.40 -19.87 -6.32
CA ARG A 405 10.03 -20.39 -6.46
C ARG A 405 9.05 -19.28 -6.11
N LEU A 406 8.41 -18.72 -7.13
CA LEU A 406 7.48 -17.61 -6.97
C LEU A 406 6.12 -18.15 -6.49
N SER A 407 5.50 -17.44 -5.55
CA SER A 407 4.19 -17.82 -5.01
C SER A 407 3.09 -17.77 -6.07
N SER A 408 2.33 -18.86 -6.19
CA SER A 408 1.21 -19.01 -7.13
C SER A 408 -0.08 -18.30 -6.69
N GLN A 409 -0.14 -17.83 -5.43
CA GLN A 409 -1.36 -17.29 -4.82
C GLN A 409 -1.45 -15.76 -4.87
N SER A 410 -0.44 -15.05 -5.40
CA SER A 410 -0.48 -13.60 -5.53
C SER A 410 -0.53 -13.19 -7.00
N GLY A 411 -1.44 -12.26 -7.36
CA GLY A 411 -1.46 -11.66 -8.70
C GLY A 411 -0.15 -10.93 -9.06
N GLN A 412 0.67 -10.64 -8.04
CA GLN A 412 1.96 -10.00 -8.16
C GLN A 412 3.09 -10.95 -8.60
N GLY A 413 3.10 -12.19 -8.09
CA GLY A 413 4.12 -13.18 -8.45
C GLY A 413 4.11 -13.51 -9.95
N LEU A 414 2.94 -13.42 -10.60
CA LEU A 414 2.86 -13.55 -12.06
C LEU A 414 3.52 -12.37 -12.78
N VAL A 415 3.26 -11.12 -12.38
CA VAL A 415 3.85 -9.93 -13.00
C VAL A 415 5.37 -9.91 -12.84
N GLU A 416 5.88 -10.31 -11.69
CA GLU A 416 7.31 -10.42 -11.42
C GLU A 416 7.96 -11.54 -12.21
N PHE A 417 7.35 -12.72 -12.24
CA PHE A 417 7.78 -13.80 -13.12
C PHE A 417 7.87 -13.30 -14.56
N ARG A 418 6.86 -12.55 -15.00
CA ARG A 418 6.87 -12.00 -16.36
C ARG A 418 8.02 -11.04 -16.60
N ASN A 419 8.25 -10.10 -15.67
CA ASN A 419 9.34 -9.14 -15.76
C ASN A 419 10.70 -9.83 -15.73
N GLU A 420 10.95 -10.76 -14.80
CA GLU A 420 12.23 -11.46 -14.69
C GLU A 420 12.56 -12.22 -15.99
N ILE A 421 11.59 -12.95 -16.55
CA ILE A 421 11.82 -13.71 -17.79
C ILE A 421 11.94 -12.78 -19.02
N GLN A 422 11.15 -11.71 -19.13
CA GLN A 422 11.25 -10.77 -20.26
C GLN A 422 12.52 -9.93 -20.27
N LEU A 423 12.98 -9.51 -19.07
CA LEU A 423 14.09 -8.58 -18.91
C LEU A 423 15.40 -9.33 -18.88
N ILE A 424 15.57 -10.29 -17.95
CA ILE A 424 16.88 -10.89 -17.67
C ILE A 424 17.32 -11.84 -18.78
N ALA A 425 16.39 -12.44 -19.53
CA ALA A 425 16.74 -13.27 -20.69
C ALA A 425 17.62 -12.56 -21.72
N LYS A 426 17.54 -11.23 -21.78
CA LYS A 426 18.27 -10.39 -22.73
C LYS A 426 19.47 -9.67 -22.12
N LEU A 427 19.74 -9.89 -20.82
CA LEU A 427 20.82 -9.23 -20.10
C LEU A 427 21.97 -10.20 -19.89
N GLN A 428 23.14 -9.81 -20.39
CA GLN A 428 24.38 -10.54 -20.19
C GLN A 428 25.48 -9.55 -19.89
N HIS A 429 25.94 -9.56 -18.64
CA HIS A 429 27.00 -8.68 -18.17
C HIS A 429 27.68 -9.32 -16.94
N LYS A 430 28.98 -9.13 -16.79
CA LYS A 430 29.77 -9.70 -15.69
C LYS A 430 29.25 -9.31 -14.29
N ASN A 431 28.64 -8.12 -14.17
CA ASN A 431 28.09 -7.58 -12.92
C ASN A 431 26.57 -7.73 -12.79
N LEU A 432 25.91 -8.58 -13.58
CA LEU A 432 24.51 -8.94 -13.40
C LEU A 432 24.40 -10.46 -13.21
N VAL A 433 23.49 -10.90 -12.34
CA VAL A 433 23.26 -12.34 -12.15
C VAL A 433 22.64 -12.93 -13.40
N ARG A 434 23.25 -14.00 -13.91
CA ARG A 434 22.80 -14.65 -15.14
C ARG A 434 21.58 -15.53 -14.88
N LEU A 435 20.53 -15.30 -15.66
CA LEU A 435 19.40 -16.22 -15.76
C LEU A 435 19.82 -17.45 -16.56
N VAL A 436 19.65 -18.63 -15.96
CA VAL A 436 19.98 -19.93 -16.57
C VAL A 436 18.78 -20.48 -17.31
N GLY A 437 17.57 -20.29 -16.79
CA GLY A 437 16.33 -20.71 -17.44
C GLY A 437 15.14 -20.55 -16.52
N TRP A 438 14.04 -21.20 -16.88
CA TRP A 438 12.79 -21.07 -16.16
C TRP A 438 11.94 -22.33 -16.28
N CYS A 439 10.93 -22.47 -15.41
CA CYS A 439 10.00 -23.60 -15.41
C CYS A 439 8.58 -23.14 -15.11
N ILE A 440 7.63 -23.70 -15.86
CA ILE A 440 6.20 -23.49 -15.68
C ILE A 440 5.47 -24.84 -15.69
N LYS A 441 4.72 -25.17 -14.63
CA LYS A 441 3.89 -26.39 -14.58
C LYS A 441 2.71 -26.21 -13.63
N GLY A 442 1.49 -26.22 -14.16
CA GLY A 442 0.30 -25.92 -13.36
C GLY A 442 0.42 -24.54 -12.69
N GLY A 443 0.32 -24.50 -11.36
CA GLY A 443 0.53 -23.29 -10.56
C GLY A 443 2.00 -22.90 -10.32
N GLU A 444 2.96 -23.77 -10.62
CA GLU A 444 4.38 -23.53 -10.32
C GLU A 444 5.00 -22.54 -11.31
N ARG A 445 5.74 -21.57 -10.78
CA ARG A 445 6.49 -20.54 -11.51
C ARG A 445 7.89 -20.47 -10.91
N LEU A 446 8.87 -21.02 -11.63
CA LEU A 446 10.26 -21.11 -11.16
C LEU A 446 11.19 -20.31 -12.07
N VAL A 447 12.06 -19.52 -11.46
CA VAL A 447 13.12 -18.78 -12.14
C VAL A 447 14.46 -19.33 -11.68
N ILE A 448 15.35 -19.68 -12.61
CA ILE A 448 16.55 -20.46 -12.35
C ILE A 448 17.77 -19.60 -12.71
N TYR A 449 18.59 -19.29 -11.72
CA TYR A 449 19.80 -18.46 -11.83
C TYR A 449 21.06 -19.29 -11.65
N GLU A 450 22.20 -18.73 -12.04
CA GLU A 450 23.50 -19.25 -11.60
C GLU A 450 23.62 -19.18 -10.07
N PHE A 451 24.23 -20.19 -9.45
CA PHE A 451 24.44 -20.18 -8.01
C PHE A 451 25.57 -19.21 -7.63
N MET A 452 25.32 -18.39 -6.60
CA MET A 452 26.26 -17.40 -6.07
C MET A 452 26.79 -17.87 -4.70
N PRO A 453 28.02 -18.40 -4.62
CA PRO A 453 28.51 -19.10 -3.44
C PRO A 453 28.75 -18.18 -2.24
N ASN A 454 29.07 -16.91 -2.49
CA ASN A 454 29.34 -15.92 -1.45
C ASN A 454 28.10 -15.12 -1.05
N LYS A 455 26.88 -15.57 -1.35
CA LYS A 455 25.63 -14.92 -0.90
C LYS A 455 25.55 -13.43 -1.28
N SER A 456 24.79 -12.63 -0.52
CA SER A 456 24.57 -11.21 -0.73
C SER A 456 25.54 -10.33 0.06
N LEU A 457 25.72 -9.10 -0.40
CA LEU A 457 26.68 -8.12 0.15
C LEU A 457 26.34 -7.71 1.59
N ASP A 458 25.05 -7.63 1.93
CA ASP A 458 24.57 -7.32 3.30
C ASP A 458 25.12 -8.29 4.36
N CYS A 459 25.30 -9.57 4.02
CA CYS A 459 25.96 -10.56 4.89
C CYS A 459 27.42 -10.25 5.20
N PHE A 460 28.08 -9.35 4.46
CA PHE A 460 29.46 -8.95 4.70
C PHE A 460 29.57 -7.57 5.32
N ILE A 461 28.74 -6.62 4.91
CA ILE A 461 28.88 -5.24 5.40
C ILE A 461 28.13 -4.98 6.70
N PHE A 462 27.20 -5.86 7.13
CA PHE A 462 26.44 -5.65 8.37
C PHE A 462 26.51 -6.79 9.39
N GLU A 463 27.02 -7.97 9.01
CA GLU A 463 27.18 -9.11 9.92
C GLU A 463 28.67 -9.27 10.30
N GLU A 464 28.98 -10.26 11.14
CA GLU A 464 30.34 -10.53 11.67
C GLU A 464 31.42 -10.83 10.61
N ARG A 465 31.05 -10.86 9.32
CA ARG A 465 31.94 -11.15 8.19
C ARG A 465 32.64 -9.92 7.62
N GLU A 466 32.46 -8.76 8.24
CA GLU A 466 33.02 -7.49 7.80
C GLU A 466 34.54 -7.52 7.57
N ALA A 467 35.27 -8.23 8.43
CA ALA A 467 36.72 -8.38 8.33
C ALA A 467 37.20 -9.06 7.03
N LEU A 468 36.32 -9.74 6.29
CA LEU A 468 36.64 -10.40 5.03
C LEU A 468 36.65 -9.43 3.84
N LEU A 469 36.00 -8.27 3.96
CA LEU A 469 35.94 -7.23 2.93
C LEU A 469 36.91 -6.07 3.25
N ASN A 470 38.16 -6.23 2.80
CA ASN A 470 39.13 -5.14 2.78
C ASN A 470 38.70 -4.03 1.78
N TRP A 471 39.38 -2.89 1.84
CA TRP A 471 39.04 -1.74 1.00
C TRP A 471 39.12 -2.04 -0.50
N GLU A 472 40.16 -2.74 -0.95
CA GLU A 472 40.34 -3.09 -2.36
C GLU A 472 39.11 -3.83 -2.91
N ARG A 473 38.61 -4.82 -2.17
CA ARG A 473 37.39 -5.57 -2.52
C ARG A 473 36.15 -4.68 -2.48
N ARG A 474 36.01 -3.82 -1.48
CA ARG A 474 34.89 -2.87 -1.40
C ARG A 474 34.88 -1.90 -2.58
N PHE A 475 36.05 -1.44 -3.02
CA PHE A 475 36.18 -0.57 -4.18
C PHE A 475 35.81 -1.29 -5.48
N VAL A 476 36.28 -2.53 -5.68
CA VAL A 476 35.86 -3.40 -6.81
C VAL A 476 34.34 -3.62 -6.79
N ILE A 477 33.75 -3.80 -5.61
CA ILE A 477 32.29 -3.92 -5.45
C ILE A 477 31.57 -2.63 -5.86
N ILE A 478 32.01 -1.48 -5.35
CA ILE A 478 31.45 -0.16 -5.69
C ILE A 478 31.50 0.07 -7.21
N GLU A 479 32.66 -0.16 -7.82
CA GLU A 479 32.86 0.01 -9.25
C GLU A 479 32.03 -0.98 -10.07
N GLY A 480 32.02 -2.26 -9.69
CA GLY A 480 31.27 -3.30 -10.39
C GLY A 480 29.75 -3.08 -10.34
N ILE A 481 29.21 -2.59 -9.22
CA ILE A 481 27.80 -2.17 -9.14
C ILE A 481 27.55 -1.02 -10.12
N ALA A 482 28.41 0.01 -10.14
CA ALA A 482 28.26 1.12 -11.07
C ALA A 482 28.30 0.66 -12.54
N GLN A 483 29.23 -0.24 -12.90
CA GLN A 483 29.33 -0.82 -14.24
C GLN A 483 28.05 -1.60 -14.62
N GLY A 484 27.50 -2.38 -13.67
CA GLY A 484 26.23 -3.08 -13.86
C GLY A 484 25.07 -2.12 -14.14
N ILE A 485 24.97 -1.01 -13.41
CA ILE A 485 23.89 -0.02 -13.61
C ILE A 485 24.07 0.75 -14.92
N VAL A 486 25.31 1.14 -15.29
CA VAL A 486 25.59 1.75 -16.60
C VAL A 486 25.14 0.83 -17.74
N TYR A 487 25.43 -0.47 -17.63
CA TYR A 487 24.95 -1.43 -18.62
C TYR A 487 23.42 -1.39 -18.74
N LEU A 488 22.67 -1.45 -17.62
CA LEU A 488 21.21 -1.38 -17.63
C LEU A 488 20.67 -0.07 -18.21
N HIS A 489 21.32 1.06 -17.96
CA HIS A 489 20.84 2.38 -18.36
C HIS A 489 21.17 2.75 -19.81
N GLN A 490 22.30 2.24 -20.35
CA GLN A 490 22.89 2.75 -21.59
C GLN A 490 23.32 1.68 -22.60
N HIS A 491 23.81 0.52 -22.16
CA HIS A 491 24.45 -0.45 -23.06
C HIS A 491 23.62 -1.72 -23.30
N SER A 492 22.62 -1.98 -22.49
CA SER A 492 21.61 -2.98 -22.81
C SER A 492 20.78 -2.52 -24.01
N ARG A 493 20.29 -3.50 -24.78
CA ARG A 493 19.44 -3.25 -25.96
C ARG A 493 18.20 -2.40 -25.63
N LEU A 494 17.69 -2.52 -24.41
CA LEU A 494 16.59 -1.74 -23.86
C LEU A 494 17.13 -0.97 -22.65
N ARG A 495 16.70 0.26 -22.44
CA ARG A 495 17.00 0.98 -21.20
C ARG A 495 16.19 0.35 -20.08
N ILE A 496 16.83 -0.05 -18.99
CA ILE A 496 16.19 -0.72 -17.86
C ILE A 496 16.46 0.06 -16.58
N ILE A 497 15.42 0.31 -15.78
CA ILE A 497 15.55 0.87 -14.43
C ILE A 497 15.22 -0.23 -13.44
N HIS A 498 16.12 -0.45 -12.47
CA HIS A 498 16.03 -1.56 -11.52
C HIS A 498 14.97 -1.32 -10.44
N ARG A 499 14.94 -0.11 -9.84
CA ARG A 499 13.99 0.37 -8.80
C ARG A 499 14.07 -0.30 -7.43
N ASP A 500 14.81 -1.39 -7.28
CA ASP A 500 15.05 -2.04 -5.97
C ASP A 500 16.54 -2.38 -5.74
N LEU A 501 17.43 -1.41 -5.99
CA LEU A 501 18.86 -1.58 -5.68
C LEU A 501 19.08 -1.44 -4.17
N LYS A 502 19.65 -2.47 -3.54
CA LYS A 502 19.96 -2.55 -2.11
C LYS A 502 21.03 -3.61 -1.85
N ALA A 503 21.63 -3.61 -0.66
CA ALA A 503 22.76 -4.49 -0.35
C ALA A 503 22.39 -6.00 -0.46
N SER A 504 21.17 -6.37 -0.06
CA SER A 504 20.67 -7.75 -0.19
C SER A 504 20.42 -8.21 -1.64
N ASN A 505 20.32 -7.28 -2.59
CA ASN A 505 20.18 -7.58 -4.02
C ASN A 505 21.52 -7.57 -4.78
N ILE A 506 22.64 -7.31 -4.10
CA ILE A 506 23.98 -7.47 -4.68
C ILE A 506 24.56 -8.81 -4.23
N LEU A 507 24.62 -9.79 -5.13
CA LEU A 507 25.23 -11.10 -4.86
C LEU A 507 26.71 -11.10 -5.18
N LEU A 508 27.48 -11.97 -4.52
CA LEU A 508 28.93 -12.10 -4.69
C LEU A 508 29.28 -13.46 -5.27
N ASP A 509 30.05 -13.45 -6.37
CA ASP A 509 30.54 -14.69 -6.99
C ASP A 509 31.70 -15.31 -6.19
N SER A 510 32.27 -16.41 -6.68
CA SER A 510 33.39 -17.11 -6.01
C SER A 510 34.63 -16.25 -5.80
N GLU A 511 34.80 -15.20 -6.60
CA GLU A 511 35.93 -14.27 -6.55
C GLU A 511 35.59 -12.97 -5.79
N MET A 512 34.40 -12.89 -5.18
CA MET A 512 33.88 -11.71 -4.48
C MET A 512 33.53 -10.53 -5.40
N ASN A 513 33.32 -10.77 -6.69
CA ASN A 513 32.84 -9.73 -7.60
C ASN A 513 31.32 -9.53 -7.46
N PRO A 514 30.82 -8.28 -7.56
CA PRO A 514 29.40 -8.00 -7.40
C PRO A 514 28.60 -8.37 -8.64
N LYS A 515 27.41 -8.94 -8.40
CA LYS A 515 26.38 -9.15 -9.41
C LYS A 515 25.02 -8.65 -8.92
N ILE A 516 24.41 -7.74 -9.66
CA ILE A 516 23.07 -7.21 -9.38
C ILE A 516 22.04 -8.31 -9.68
N SER A 517 21.11 -8.51 -8.75
CA SER A 517 20.05 -9.53 -8.80
C SER A 517 18.67 -8.91 -8.54
N ASP A 518 17.63 -9.73 -8.70
CA ASP A 518 16.22 -9.41 -8.37
C ASP A 518 15.56 -8.32 -9.24
N PHE A 519 15.34 -8.64 -10.52
CA PHE A 519 14.72 -7.74 -11.49
C PHE A 519 13.18 -7.83 -11.54
N GLY A 520 12.53 -8.50 -10.59
CA GLY A 520 11.05 -8.62 -10.57
C GLY A 520 10.34 -7.26 -10.60
N MET A 521 11.04 -6.22 -10.15
CA MET A 521 10.58 -4.85 -10.06
C MET A 521 11.10 -3.95 -11.19
N ALA A 522 11.97 -4.43 -12.07
CA ALA A 522 12.55 -3.61 -13.10
C ALA A 522 11.53 -3.20 -14.18
N ARG A 523 11.84 -2.14 -14.93
CA ARG A 523 11.01 -1.60 -16.02
C ARG A 523 11.84 -1.25 -17.23
N ILE A 524 11.29 -1.52 -18.42
CA ILE A 524 11.86 -1.06 -19.70
C ILE A 524 11.43 0.38 -19.93
N PHE A 525 12.38 1.19 -20.36
CA PHE A 525 12.16 2.54 -20.85
C PHE A 525 12.41 2.57 -22.35
N GLU A 526 11.54 3.26 -23.08
CA GLU A 526 11.86 3.61 -24.45
C GLU A 526 13.04 4.59 -24.50
N PRO A 527 13.89 4.56 -25.54
CA PRO A 527 15.08 5.42 -25.62
C PRO A 527 14.78 6.93 -25.47
N LYS A 528 13.57 7.37 -25.87
CA LYS A 528 13.11 8.77 -25.83
C LYS A 528 12.48 9.18 -24.49
N GLU A 529 12.14 8.22 -23.64
CA GLU A 529 11.53 8.49 -22.34
C GLU A 529 12.62 8.79 -21.31
N LEU A 530 12.53 9.96 -20.67
CA LEU A 530 13.48 10.43 -19.65
C LEU A 530 13.01 10.14 -18.22
N GLN A 531 11.70 10.03 -18.03
CA GLN A 531 11.03 9.86 -16.75
C GLN A 531 9.67 9.22 -16.99
N ALA A 532 9.30 8.26 -16.14
CA ALA A 532 7.98 7.64 -16.15
C ALA A 532 7.30 7.84 -14.81
N ASN A 533 5.97 7.82 -14.82
CA ASN A 533 5.13 7.81 -13.63
C ASN A 533 4.52 6.41 -13.49
N THR A 534 4.56 5.86 -12.29
CA THR A 534 3.83 4.62 -12.00
C THR A 534 2.77 4.84 -10.94
N GLY A 535 1.57 4.32 -11.22
CA GLY A 535 0.52 4.06 -10.24
C GLY A 535 0.83 2.93 -9.26
N ARG A 536 2.09 2.49 -9.18
CA ARG A 536 2.53 1.42 -8.29
C ARG A 536 3.94 1.65 -7.77
N ILE A 537 4.06 2.32 -6.61
CA ILE A 537 5.34 2.52 -5.92
C ILE A 537 5.73 1.21 -5.26
N VAL A 538 6.85 0.68 -5.69
CA VAL A 538 7.40 -0.57 -5.20
C VAL A 538 8.89 -0.39 -4.98
N GLY A 539 9.40 -0.78 -3.83
CA GLY A 539 10.84 -0.74 -3.54
C GLY A 539 11.13 -0.94 -2.07
N THR A 540 12.39 -0.80 -1.71
CA THR A 540 12.84 -0.92 -0.33
C THR A 540 13.03 0.47 0.29
N TYR A 541 12.34 0.74 1.40
CA TYR A 541 12.42 2.01 2.11
C TYR A 541 13.85 2.29 2.59
N GLY A 542 14.28 3.56 2.54
CA GLY A 542 15.68 3.95 2.82
C GLY A 542 16.62 3.91 1.60
N TYR A 543 16.24 3.20 0.54
CA TYR A 543 16.93 3.21 -0.77
C TYR A 543 16.14 3.95 -1.86
N MET A 544 14.84 4.13 -1.66
CA MET A 544 13.98 4.84 -2.61
C MET A 544 14.32 6.33 -2.67
N ALA A 545 14.46 6.84 -3.90
CA ALA A 545 14.59 8.27 -4.14
C ALA A 545 13.31 9.01 -3.69
N PRO A 546 13.43 10.25 -3.17
CA PRO A 546 12.30 10.98 -2.61
C PRO A 546 11.16 11.17 -3.60
N GLU A 547 11.45 11.56 -4.85
CA GLU A 547 10.45 11.76 -5.90
C GLU A 547 9.72 10.48 -6.29
N TYR A 548 10.39 9.33 -6.15
CA TYR A 548 9.77 8.03 -6.41
C TYR A 548 8.86 7.62 -5.25
N ALA A 549 9.33 7.82 -4.01
CA ALA A 549 8.57 7.49 -2.81
C ALA A 549 7.36 8.42 -2.60
N SER A 550 7.45 9.69 -2.97
CA SER A 550 6.38 10.68 -2.79
C SER A 550 5.37 10.72 -3.93
N GLU A 551 5.84 10.65 -5.18
CA GLU A 551 5.03 10.95 -6.37
C GLU A 551 4.93 9.78 -7.35
N GLY A 552 5.62 8.67 -7.10
CA GLY A 552 5.70 7.54 -8.04
C GLY A 552 6.47 7.84 -9.32
N LEU A 553 7.25 8.92 -9.31
CA LEU A 553 8.08 9.33 -10.43
C LEU A 553 9.43 8.60 -10.39
N PHE A 554 9.77 7.88 -11.45
CA PHE A 554 11.05 7.18 -11.52
C PHE A 554 11.77 7.41 -12.85
N SER A 555 13.09 7.36 -12.77
CA SER A 555 13.99 7.52 -13.91
C SER A 555 15.30 6.81 -13.61
N ILE A 556 16.27 6.89 -14.54
CA ILE A 556 17.65 6.44 -14.27
C ILE A 556 18.24 7.10 -13.01
N LYS A 557 17.78 8.31 -12.65
CA LYS A 557 18.25 9.04 -11.45
C LYS A 557 17.72 8.44 -10.14
N SER A 558 16.68 7.62 -10.20
CA SER A 558 16.18 6.90 -9.02
C SER A 558 17.13 5.77 -8.63
N ASP A 559 17.66 5.02 -9.61
CA ASP A 559 18.71 4.02 -9.38
C ASP A 559 20.04 4.67 -8.93
N VAL A 560 20.38 5.86 -9.45
CA VAL A 560 21.54 6.65 -9.00
C VAL A 560 21.43 6.96 -7.50
N PHE A 561 20.25 7.37 -7.04
CA PHE A 561 20.03 7.63 -5.61
C PHE A 561 20.28 6.37 -4.76
N SER A 562 19.68 5.24 -5.15
CA SER A 562 19.87 3.96 -4.44
C SER A 562 21.33 3.51 -4.45
N TYR A 563 22.07 3.75 -5.53
CA TYR A 563 23.51 3.50 -5.61
C TYR A 563 24.30 4.36 -4.61
N GLY A 564 23.95 5.64 -4.46
CA GLY A 564 24.59 6.51 -3.45
C GLY A 564 24.38 6.01 -2.02
N VAL A 565 23.17 5.53 -1.70
CA VAL A 565 22.88 4.88 -0.42
C VAL A 565 23.77 3.66 -0.23
N LEU A 566 23.83 2.76 -1.22
CA LEU A 566 24.68 1.56 -1.21
C LEU A 566 26.15 1.87 -0.94
N VAL A 567 26.71 2.89 -1.59
CA VAL A 567 28.11 3.28 -1.39
C VAL A 567 28.36 3.75 0.04
N LEU A 568 27.44 4.53 0.62
CA LEU A 568 27.56 4.94 2.03
C LEU A 568 27.49 3.74 2.97
N GLU A 569 26.62 2.77 2.71
CA GLU A 569 26.55 1.53 3.49
C GLU A 569 27.84 0.70 3.37
N ILE A 570 28.38 0.58 2.15
CA ILE A 570 29.63 -0.16 1.90
C ILE A 570 30.81 0.48 2.64
N ILE A 571 30.90 1.81 2.69
CA ILE A 571 32.03 2.50 3.33
C ILE A 571 31.89 2.48 4.85
N SER A 572 30.68 2.66 5.34
CA SER A 572 30.41 2.84 6.77
C SER A 572 30.10 1.55 7.52
N SER A 573 29.74 0.49 6.80
CA SER A 573 29.19 -0.76 7.37
C SER A 573 27.96 -0.52 8.26
N LYS A 574 27.25 0.60 8.02
CA LYS A 574 26.07 1.03 8.76
C LYS A 574 24.84 0.88 7.87
N LYS A 575 23.77 0.29 8.40
CA LYS A 575 22.51 0.13 7.66
C LYS A 575 21.80 1.46 7.47
N SER A 576 21.36 1.74 6.25
CA SER A 576 20.45 2.86 5.96
C SER A 576 19.03 2.58 6.49
N MET A 577 18.65 1.30 6.57
CA MET A 577 17.36 0.83 7.12
C MET A 577 17.41 0.65 8.65
N GLY A 578 16.36 1.09 9.36
CA GLY A 578 16.20 0.96 10.81
C GLY A 578 16.45 2.26 11.59
N PHE A 579 15.94 2.37 12.82
CA PHE A 579 16.20 3.50 13.73
C PHE A 579 17.60 3.39 14.35
N HIS A 580 18.63 3.31 13.52
CA HIS A 580 20.00 3.27 14.00
C HIS A 580 20.49 4.69 14.27
N ARG A 581 20.94 4.91 15.51
CA ARG A 581 21.53 6.19 15.92
C ARG A 581 22.96 6.27 15.39
N TYR A 582 23.21 7.22 14.49
CA TYR A 582 24.52 7.55 13.99
C TYR A 582 24.93 8.93 14.49
N GLY A 583 25.62 8.94 15.64
CA GLY A 583 25.91 10.18 16.37
C GLY A 583 24.62 10.85 16.85
N ASP A 584 24.35 12.04 16.32
CA ASP A 584 23.09 12.74 16.58
C ASP A 584 22.00 12.37 15.56
N PHE A 585 22.22 11.55 14.52
CA PHE A 585 21.21 11.34 13.46
C PHE A 585 20.51 9.98 13.54
N LEU A 586 19.24 9.89 13.10
CA LEU A 586 18.49 8.62 13.01
C LEU A 586 18.54 7.97 11.61
N ASN A 587 19.19 8.59 10.63
CA ASN A 587 19.40 8.01 9.31
C ASN A 587 20.83 8.26 8.81
N LEU A 588 21.33 7.34 7.98
CA LEU A 588 22.71 7.34 7.50
C LEU A 588 23.02 8.56 6.61
N LEU A 589 22.06 8.99 5.79
CA LEU A 589 22.24 10.12 4.87
C LEU A 589 22.46 11.44 5.62
N GLY A 590 21.68 11.68 6.67
CA GLY A 590 21.81 12.85 7.53
C GLY A 590 23.13 12.86 8.28
N TYR A 591 23.54 11.71 8.82
CA TYR A 591 24.85 11.56 9.45
C TYR A 591 26.00 11.81 8.47
N ALA A 592 25.92 11.24 7.25
CA ALA A 592 26.94 11.42 6.22
C ALA A 592 27.07 12.89 5.79
N TRP A 593 25.96 13.58 5.60
CA TRP A 593 25.95 15.00 5.26
C TRP A 593 26.54 15.89 6.36
N ASP A 594 26.20 15.62 7.61
CA ASP A 594 26.72 16.36 8.77
C ASP A 594 28.23 16.20 8.90
N ARG A 595 28.72 14.95 8.88
CA ARG A 595 30.16 14.65 8.92
C ARG A 595 30.91 15.26 7.74
N TRP A 596 30.30 15.28 6.55
CA TRP A 596 30.89 15.93 5.37
C TRP A 596 31.04 17.44 5.55
N ASN A 597 29.99 18.13 6.00
CA ASN A 597 30.04 19.59 6.20
C ASN A 597 31.02 20.01 7.30
N ASP A 598 31.17 19.17 8.33
CA ASP A 598 32.12 19.40 9.43
C ASP A 598 33.57 19.04 9.06
N GLY A 599 33.82 18.50 7.86
CA GLY A 599 35.15 18.02 7.45
C GLY A 599 35.61 16.78 8.23
N LYS A 600 34.67 15.98 8.76
CA LYS A 600 34.89 14.80 9.62
C LYS A 600 34.49 13.50 8.93
N CYS A 601 34.71 13.40 7.62
CA CYS A 601 34.37 12.22 6.82
C CYS A 601 34.99 10.92 7.35
N SER A 602 36.16 11.01 8.00
CA SER A 602 36.82 9.87 8.64
C SER A 602 35.96 9.15 9.68
N GLU A 603 35.00 9.83 10.33
CA GLU A 603 34.07 9.23 11.29
C GLU A 603 32.95 8.40 10.64
N LEU A 604 32.73 8.58 9.33
CA LEU A 604 31.81 7.74 8.56
C LEU A 604 32.43 6.39 8.22
N ILE A 605 33.76 6.32 8.12
CA ILE A 605 34.50 5.18 7.60
C ILE A 605 34.50 4.06 8.65
N SER A 606 34.22 2.84 8.20
CA SER A 606 34.27 1.69 9.10
C SER A 606 35.65 1.55 9.76
N PRO A 607 35.73 1.17 11.05
CA PRO A 607 36.99 0.86 11.72
C PRO A 607 37.86 -0.18 10.99
N THR A 608 37.25 -1.10 10.23
CA THR A 608 37.98 -2.10 9.45
C THR A 608 38.76 -1.51 8.26
N LEU A 609 38.46 -0.26 7.88
CA LEU A 609 39.06 0.46 6.75
C LEU A 609 40.05 1.56 7.17
N ILE A 610 40.40 1.67 8.46
CA ILE A 610 41.29 2.74 8.96
C ILE A 610 42.65 2.76 8.23
N LYS A 611 43.18 1.60 7.83
CA LYS A 611 44.48 1.48 7.14
C LYS A 611 44.41 1.68 5.61
N ALA A 612 43.23 1.90 5.06
CA ALA A 612 43.04 2.04 3.63
C ALA A 612 43.32 3.47 3.13
N PRO A 613 43.51 3.67 1.82
CA PRO A 613 43.75 4.99 1.23
C PRO A 613 42.57 5.95 1.47
N GLN A 614 42.72 6.84 2.47
CA GLN A 614 41.66 7.76 2.90
C GLN A 614 41.17 8.67 1.77
N VAL A 615 42.07 9.16 0.92
CA VAL A 615 41.73 10.01 -0.24
C VAL A 615 40.74 9.31 -1.18
N GLN A 616 40.93 8.01 -1.43
CA GLN A 616 40.05 7.24 -2.30
C GLN A 616 38.69 7.01 -1.63
N ILE A 617 38.67 6.74 -0.33
CA ILE A 617 37.43 6.56 0.44
C ILE A 617 36.62 7.87 0.49
N GLU A 618 37.25 8.98 0.82
CA GLU A 618 36.63 10.30 0.87
C GLU A 618 36.08 10.69 -0.50
N ARG A 619 36.79 10.36 -1.58
CA ARG A 619 36.28 10.53 -2.95
C ARG A 619 35.01 9.71 -3.19
N CYS A 620 34.96 8.46 -2.75
CA CYS A 620 33.73 7.65 -2.84
C CYS A 620 32.58 8.22 -2.00
N ILE A 621 32.85 8.75 -0.79
CA ILE A 621 31.83 9.45 0.03
C ILE A 621 31.30 10.67 -0.71
N HIS A 622 32.18 11.47 -1.32
CA HIS A 622 31.81 12.65 -2.11
C HIS A 622 30.88 12.26 -3.27
N ILE A 623 31.27 11.24 -4.05
CA ILE A 623 30.46 10.72 -5.15
C ILE A 623 29.11 10.21 -4.64
N ALA A 624 29.09 9.49 -3.52
CA ALA A 624 27.86 8.99 -2.92
C ALA A 624 26.91 10.13 -2.51
N LEU A 625 27.44 11.20 -1.91
CA LEU A 625 26.68 12.41 -1.57
C LEU A 625 26.12 13.09 -2.83
N LEU A 626 26.88 13.17 -3.93
CA LEU A 626 26.36 13.65 -5.21
C LEU A 626 25.23 12.79 -5.77
N CYS A 627 25.21 11.50 -5.45
CA CYS A 627 24.16 10.58 -5.90
C CYS A 627 22.86 10.72 -5.07
N VAL A 628 22.93 11.02 -3.77
CA VAL A 628 21.76 11.08 -2.87
C VAL A 628 21.09 12.47 -2.76
N GLN A 629 21.27 13.31 -3.77
CA GLN A 629 20.70 14.67 -3.79
C GLN A 629 19.17 14.63 -3.83
N GLU A 630 18.51 15.58 -3.17
CA GLU A 630 17.04 15.66 -3.14
C GLU A 630 16.47 15.83 -4.55
N ASN A 631 16.97 16.79 -5.32
CA ASN A 631 16.55 17.01 -6.70
C ASN A 631 17.25 16.03 -7.66
N PRO A 632 16.50 15.23 -8.46
CA PRO A 632 17.08 14.31 -9.45
C PRO A 632 17.99 14.98 -10.50
N ALA A 633 17.76 16.26 -10.79
CA ALA A 633 18.56 17.01 -11.76
C ALA A 633 19.99 17.26 -11.24
N ASP A 634 20.17 17.34 -9.92
CA ASP A 634 21.46 17.58 -9.28
C ASP A 634 22.31 16.30 -9.14
N ARG A 635 21.71 15.12 -9.36
CA ARG A 635 22.41 13.83 -9.33
C ARG A 635 23.23 13.64 -10.61
N PRO A 636 24.42 13.03 -10.58
CA PRO A 636 25.14 12.64 -11.79
C PRO A 636 24.40 11.53 -12.55
N THR A 637 24.82 11.23 -13.78
CA THR A 637 24.48 9.95 -14.42
C THR A 637 25.44 8.85 -13.95
N MET A 638 25.09 7.58 -14.11
CA MET A 638 26.00 6.50 -13.72
C MET A 638 27.30 6.47 -14.56
N SER A 639 27.28 6.99 -15.78
CA SER A 639 28.49 7.11 -16.61
C SER A 639 29.41 8.21 -16.07
N ASP A 640 28.85 9.33 -15.60
CA ASP A 640 29.61 10.34 -14.88
C ASP A 640 30.23 9.73 -13.61
N VAL A 641 29.48 8.90 -12.88
CA VAL A 641 29.98 8.18 -11.70
C VAL A 641 31.18 7.28 -12.04
N ILE A 642 31.14 6.54 -13.14
CA ILE A 642 32.30 5.73 -13.59
C ILE A 642 33.53 6.61 -13.88
N VAL A 643 33.32 7.75 -14.55
CA VAL A 643 34.39 8.72 -14.80
C VAL A 643 34.94 9.29 -13.49
N PHE A 644 34.07 9.61 -12.53
CA PHE A 644 34.45 10.11 -11.22
C PHE A 644 35.25 9.08 -10.42
N LEU A 645 34.89 7.79 -10.48
CA LEU A 645 35.61 6.71 -9.79
C LEU A 645 36.98 6.43 -10.42
N SER A 646 37.09 6.49 -11.74
CA SER A 646 38.30 6.10 -12.49
C SER A 646 39.34 7.20 -12.64
N THR A 647 38.93 8.48 -12.57
CA THR A 647 39.82 9.61 -12.88
C THR A 647 40.03 10.51 -11.66
N GLU A 648 41.14 10.30 -10.94
CA GLU A 648 41.47 11.06 -9.71
C GLU A 648 41.64 12.56 -9.94
N SER A 649 42.09 12.98 -11.14
CA SER A 649 42.37 14.38 -11.48
C SER A 649 41.12 15.24 -11.71
N ILE A 650 39.93 14.63 -11.81
CA ILE A 650 38.69 15.38 -12.01
C ILE A 650 38.26 16.04 -10.70
N ILE A 651 38.02 17.35 -10.78
CA ILE A 651 37.42 18.15 -9.72
C ILE A 651 35.92 17.85 -9.67
N LEU A 652 35.47 17.26 -8.57
CA LEU A 652 34.06 16.93 -8.37
C LEU A 652 33.26 18.17 -7.94
N PRO A 653 32.01 18.33 -8.40
CA PRO A 653 31.15 19.42 -7.96
C PRO A 653 30.85 19.28 -6.46
N LYS A 654 30.61 20.41 -5.77
CA LYS A 654 30.24 20.37 -4.35
C LYS A 654 28.81 19.79 -4.20
N PRO A 655 28.59 18.76 -3.37
CA PRO A 655 27.25 18.24 -3.14
C PRO A 655 26.38 19.28 -2.44
N LYS A 656 25.07 19.27 -2.72
CA LYS A 656 24.06 20.02 -1.95
C LYS A 656 23.42 19.07 -0.92
N GLN A 657 22.46 19.59 -0.17
CA GLN A 657 21.79 18.85 0.89
C GLN A 657 21.08 17.58 0.35
N PRO A 658 21.38 16.39 0.91
CA PRO A 658 20.67 15.15 0.60
C PRO A 658 19.22 15.17 1.08
N ALA A 659 18.40 14.32 0.48
CA ALA A 659 17.06 14.05 0.98
C ALA A 659 17.10 13.50 2.43
N TYR A 660 16.02 13.72 3.21
CA TYR A 660 15.80 13.16 4.55
C TYR A 660 16.76 13.62 5.69
N PHE A 661 17.46 14.75 5.56
CA PHE A 661 18.48 15.24 6.52
C PHE A 661 18.01 15.56 7.97
N ASN A 662 16.74 15.83 8.25
CA ASN A 662 16.30 16.57 9.45
C ASN A 662 16.16 15.80 10.78
N VAL A 663 16.77 14.63 10.98
CA VAL A 663 16.52 13.82 12.18
C VAL A 663 17.70 13.86 13.17
N ARG A 664 17.78 14.88 14.06
CA ARG A 664 18.81 15.01 15.12
C ARG A 664 18.36 14.52 16.53
N VAL A 665 19.32 14.10 17.37
CA VAL A 665 19.23 13.61 18.75
C VAL A 665 19.90 14.64 19.68
N THR A 666 19.25 15.02 20.78
CA THR A 666 19.80 15.99 21.74
C THR A 666 20.45 15.30 22.95
N LYS A 667 21.48 15.95 23.52
CA LYS A 667 22.47 15.45 24.50
C LYS A 667 21.94 14.85 25.82
N LYS A 668 20.61 14.78 26.05
CA LYS A 668 20.02 14.13 27.24
C LYS A 668 19.94 12.60 27.15
N MET A 669 20.30 12.00 26.02
CA MET A 669 20.21 10.54 25.76
C MET A 669 21.51 9.76 26.05
N VAL A 670 22.38 10.18 27.00
CA VAL A 670 23.70 9.55 27.21
C VAL A 670 23.78 8.62 28.43
N GLU A 671 22.77 8.58 29.31
CA GLU A 671 22.91 7.84 30.58
C GLU A 671 22.15 6.50 30.67
N SER A 672 21.56 5.99 29.60
CA SER A 672 20.89 4.69 29.67
C SER A 672 20.94 3.90 28.36
N SER A 673 21.93 3.01 28.23
CA SER A 673 21.76 1.60 27.82
C SER A 673 23.05 1.02 27.24
N ASP A 674 23.72 0.18 28.04
CA ASP A 674 24.41 -0.99 27.50
C ASP A 674 23.33 -2.04 27.23
N PHE A 675 23.10 -2.40 25.97
CA PHE A 675 22.40 -3.64 25.66
C PHE A 675 22.98 -4.29 24.39
N ASP A 676 23.35 -5.54 24.59
CA ASP A 676 24.16 -6.40 23.75
C ASP A 676 23.47 -6.77 22.43
N GLY A 677 24.26 -6.88 21.37
CA GLY A 677 23.81 -7.09 20.02
C GLY A 677 23.60 -8.57 19.71
N SER A 678 22.39 -8.95 19.31
CA SER A 678 22.18 -10.03 18.32
C SER A 678 20.70 -10.08 17.92
N THR A 679 20.39 -9.82 16.65
CA THR A 679 19.29 -10.49 15.93
C THR A 679 19.36 -10.14 14.44
N SER A 680 19.35 -11.21 13.64
CA SER A 680 19.51 -11.30 12.20
C SER A 680 18.31 -10.80 11.38
N SER A 681 18.57 -10.55 10.10
CA SER A 681 17.76 -9.84 9.08
C SER A 681 16.29 -10.26 8.91
N VAL A 682 15.42 -9.25 8.76
CA VAL A 682 14.15 -9.35 8.04
C VAL A 682 14.16 -8.26 6.95
N ASN A 683 14.05 -8.67 5.68
CA ASN A 683 14.03 -7.76 4.53
C ASN A 683 12.57 -7.50 4.13
N ASP A 684 12.06 -6.31 4.43
CA ASP A 684 10.67 -5.92 4.13
C ASP A 684 10.55 -5.13 2.82
N MET A 685 9.63 -5.60 1.98
CA MET A 685 9.26 -4.97 0.71
C MET A 685 8.12 -3.98 0.92
N THR A 686 8.24 -2.77 0.38
CA THR A 686 7.14 -1.79 0.42
C THR A 686 6.40 -1.82 -0.92
N LEU A 687 5.08 -2.05 -0.86
CA LEU A 687 4.22 -2.08 -2.03
C LEU A 687 3.05 -1.10 -1.86
N THR A 688 2.93 -0.19 -2.80
CA THR A 688 1.93 0.86 -2.84
C THR A 688 1.31 0.94 -4.22
N ASN A 689 -0.02 1.00 -4.34
CA ASN A 689 -0.68 1.33 -5.60
C ASN A 689 -1.21 2.77 -5.58
N PRO A 690 -0.55 3.76 -6.21
CA PRO A 690 -1.20 5.00 -6.64
C PRO A 690 -2.27 4.76 -7.72
N GLY A 691 -3.52 5.13 -7.42
CA GLY A 691 -4.62 5.05 -8.39
C GLY A 691 -4.32 5.86 -9.67
N VAL A 692 -4.60 5.24 -10.82
CA VAL A 692 -4.60 5.89 -12.15
C VAL A 692 -5.66 7.00 -12.15
N ARG A 693 -5.27 8.14 -12.75
CA ARG A 693 -5.94 9.46 -12.75
C ARG A 693 -7.45 9.48 -12.91
#